data_AF-A0A1Q3N2M6-F1
#
_entry.id   AF-A0A1Q3N2M6-F1
#
_cell.length_a   1.000
_cell.length_b   1.000
_cell.length_c   1.000
_cell.angle_alpha   90.00
_cell.angle_beta   90.00
_cell.angle_gamma   90.00
#
_symmetry.space_group_name_H-M   'P 1'
#
loop_
_entity.id
_entity.type
_entity.pdbx_description
1 polymer ?
#
loop_
_entity_poly.entity_id
_entity_poly.type
_entity_poly.pdbx_seq_one_letter_code
_entity_poly.pdbx_strand_id
1 'polypeptide(L)'
;MMLSFLITGTIKLSAQQNSPPLVPYWVEQDSLFRHLSKNNIQVLYDRVHQWANLHHFNAQADSLSYQYLMQAWHELYLATYNRGQLMTSGEVRQRVITNKAEGKGITVGYIDYEFHNIAPYAEDSGYIVKNQQSGWYYDGVTPQKAYLVNRSSLPVIAADEIKAGMQKFYFDPDVKMVSGKFLNQSVTITIRSGNQNIVLAPGQTKNLNIVNGPSGRPSISLDISITPGIVHTFPWYLFAEPGTFSSVTTYECNSGDTPQVIWSGPSLKFKGYNEATATEGKGEYKVFYKMNSTAPGDCIDNKITKPIIVIDGFDPQNANQEHPNDIWNLLSYGSSKHFGDDLRVEGYDVVVLNFPRYRDVSRGIYSRDGGADYIERNAMVLIALINKVKQELISNGSSEEIVIIGPSMGGQIARYALKYMEDHGMNHNTRLFIAFDSPNHGANIPIGLQMAIFYAGYYLDKEDALDKYNTKLASVAARQMLIHQLGISYLPFMGWTFPVITNSEPFHNTWQGNIDAMGYPDGLRKVALVNGNNSGQYKTSGSLMMHYNVYDVATGISLGNLADMKTWHLPSSGSFEAFYFKKKFKSPYSYTYNNTTPYGNIDAAPGGTYNAARQVKEGLDLGHFPVSSLIWGLIDVVGNGTLPYYSGDRHCFMPIASTLGFKNPAFNWATLNINNRNLVCEGAIDFDNYFTEVDQYYKSAANNGDHVRINERSARWAMEEIRYGKDGCPNICATKIEQVGGDRFLCPGVNFTFKLDVNVPAGATTTWEVSSGLIIVSYSNNQVVVRSTGGTTAYHRFLKATIVPKMAGAQCGASKIIFKEGLQYGAIFKYENMTHPVDTNYFITKVVPNLPGALYSWKADASSPWGPLLSGYQRDYLKIPYDAPTKYYYTRIYIPECSSLIPVEQLTGEYGRHGFEYSGGGEVRMDTILEPASIRSFRLVPNPTAQDWEVIIPEEFADDDLTIHIYSMDGRKAGSLQSQGTEVVRIPAAHLLPGNYIIEIIAGREKFVLRGLKQ
;
A
#
# COMPACT_ATOMS: atom_id res chain seq x y z
N MET A 1 -18.12 -52.12 0.81
CA MET A 1 -16.90 -52.53 0.07
C MET A 1 -16.60 -51.60 -1.13
N MET A 2 -16.89 -50.29 -1.04
CA MET A 2 -16.70 -49.33 -2.14
C MET A 2 -16.10 -47.98 -1.66
N LEU A 3 -15.43 -47.97 -0.50
CA LEU A 3 -14.94 -46.74 0.16
C LEU A 3 -13.41 -46.74 0.43
N SER A 4 -12.67 -47.72 -0.07
CA SER A 4 -11.23 -47.89 0.27
C SER A 4 -10.25 -47.53 -0.86
N PHE A 5 -10.72 -47.05 -2.02
CA PHE A 5 -9.86 -46.85 -3.19
C PHE A 5 -9.54 -45.39 -3.57
N LEU A 6 -10.05 -44.38 -2.86
CA LEU A 6 -9.83 -42.96 -3.24
C LEU A 6 -8.89 -42.16 -2.32
N ILE A 7 -8.32 -42.74 -1.25
CA ILE A 7 -7.45 -42.00 -0.31
C ILE A 7 -5.95 -42.33 -0.46
N THR A 8 -5.55 -43.28 -1.32
CA THR A 8 -4.12 -43.69 -1.41
C THR A 8 -3.53 -43.80 -2.82
N GLY A 9 -4.18 -43.29 -3.86
CA GLY A 9 -3.67 -43.32 -5.24
C GLY A 9 -3.15 -41.98 -5.73
N THR A 10 -1.82 -41.79 -5.80
CA THR A 10 -1.19 -40.78 -6.65
C THR A 10 -1.45 -41.12 -8.12
N ILE A 11 -2.51 -40.57 -8.69
CA ILE A 11 -2.71 -40.52 -10.14
C ILE A 11 -2.66 -39.05 -10.56
N LYS A 12 -1.57 -38.66 -11.23
CA LYS A 12 -1.53 -37.46 -12.07
C LYS A 12 -2.46 -37.70 -13.25
N LEU A 13 -3.74 -37.39 -13.11
CA LEU A 13 -4.67 -37.26 -14.22
C LEU A 13 -4.68 -35.79 -14.65
N SER A 14 -4.16 -35.55 -15.87
CA SER A 14 -4.37 -34.29 -16.57
C SER A 14 -5.83 -34.21 -17.01
N ALA A 15 -6.66 -33.41 -16.36
CA ALA A 15 -7.91 -32.88 -16.91
C ALA A 15 -8.41 -31.72 -16.05
N GLN A 16 -8.91 -30.69 -16.73
CA GLN A 16 -9.59 -29.53 -16.18
C GLN A 16 -10.67 -29.87 -15.13
N GLN A 17 -10.87 -28.90 -14.22
CA GLN A 17 -12.13 -28.64 -13.51
C GLN A 17 -12.60 -29.71 -12.52
N ASN A 18 -12.18 -29.53 -11.26
CA ASN A 18 -12.93 -29.71 -10.01
C ASN A 18 -11.96 -30.23 -8.95
N SER A 19 -11.40 -29.32 -8.14
CA SER A 19 -10.79 -29.73 -6.88
C SER A 19 -11.86 -30.48 -6.06
N PRO A 20 -11.50 -31.57 -5.35
CA PRO A 20 -12.45 -32.26 -4.48
C PRO A 20 -13.09 -31.26 -3.50
N PRO A 21 -14.36 -31.47 -3.09
CA PRO A 21 -15.03 -30.55 -2.18
C PRO A 21 -14.18 -30.35 -0.92
N LEU A 22 -14.00 -29.10 -0.51
CA LEU A 22 -13.34 -28.76 0.74
C LEU A 22 -14.29 -29.15 1.88
N VAL A 23 -14.08 -30.34 2.42
CA VAL A 23 -14.79 -30.84 3.59
C VAL A 23 -14.24 -30.10 4.81
N PRO A 24 -15.04 -29.34 5.58
CA PRO A 24 -14.54 -28.62 6.75
C PRO A 24 -13.84 -29.54 7.74
N TYR A 25 -12.83 -29.02 8.45
CA TYR A 25 -12.04 -29.80 9.39
C TYR A 25 -12.91 -30.58 10.38
N TRP A 26 -13.93 -29.94 10.95
CA TRP A 26 -14.81 -30.60 11.90
C TRP A 26 -15.64 -31.75 11.35
N VAL A 27 -15.97 -31.72 10.04
CA VAL A 27 -16.66 -32.83 9.37
C VAL A 27 -15.72 -34.01 9.18
N GLU A 28 -14.44 -33.75 8.86
CA GLU A 28 -13.42 -34.82 8.85
C GLU A 28 -13.28 -35.46 10.23
N GLN A 29 -13.23 -34.65 11.29
CA GLN A 29 -13.13 -35.17 12.66
C GLN A 29 -14.38 -35.96 13.06
N ASP A 30 -15.58 -35.50 12.68
CA ASP A 30 -16.82 -36.24 12.92
C ASP A 30 -16.81 -37.61 12.25
N SER A 31 -16.25 -37.72 11.05
CA SER A 31 -16.06 -39.00 10.36
C SER A 31 -15.16 -39.95 11.15
N LEU A 32 -14.08 -39.44 11.73
CA LEU A 32 -13.14 -40.21 12.56
C LEU A 32 -13.76 -40.61 13.91
N PHE A 33 -14.51 -39.71 14.54
CA PHE A 33 -15.09 -39.86 15.88
C PHE A 33 -16.51 -40.44 15.88
N ARG A 34 -17.00 -40.91 14.73
CA ARG A 34 -18.38 -41.38 14.56
C ARG A 34 -18.79 -42.55 15.45
N HIS A 35 -17.82 -43.35 15.92
CA HIS A 35 -18.07 -44.52 16.77
C HIS A 35 -17.80 -44.27 18.25
N LEU A 36 -17.36 -43.06 18.63
CA LEU A 36 -17.26 -42.66 20.04
C LEU A 36 -18.65 -42.35 20.61
N SER A 37 -18.97 -42.92 21.76
CA SER A 37 -20.25 -42.74 22.46
C SER A 37 -20.48 -41.28 22.84
N LYS A 38 -21.59 -40.72 22.37
CA LYS A 38 -22.00 -39.33 22.67
C LYS A 38 -22.64 -39.17 24.05
N ASN A 39 -22.91 -40.28 24.76
CA ASN A 39 -23.45 -40.24 26.13
C ASN A 39 -22.42 -39.67 27.12
N ASN A 40 -21.13 -39.80 26.82
CA ASN A 40 -20.04 -39.31 27.66
C ASN A 40 -19.53 -37.92 27.24
N ILE A 41 -19.88 -37.45 26.04
CA ILE A 41 -19.32 -36.22 25.44
C ILE A 41 -20.38 -35.45 24.64
N GLN A 42 -21.05 -34.48 25.30
CA GLN A 42 -22.02 -33.61 24.63
C GLN A 42 -21.36 -32.53 23.76
N VAL A 43 -20.12 -32.16 24.12
CA VAL A 43 -19.29 -31.14 23.45
C VAL A 43 -17.87 -31.69 23.43
N LEU A 44 -17.31 -31.91 22.24
CA LEU A 44 -15.94 -32.41 22.07
C LEU A 44 -15.14 -31.39 21.26
N TYR A 45 -14.21 -30.71 21.92
CA TYR A 45 -13.44 -29.61 21.36
C TYR A 45 -12.39 -30.08 20.35
N ASP A 46 -11.95 -31.34 20.38
CA ASP A 46 -11.08 -31.94 19.34
C ASP A 46 -11.74 -32.08 17.97
N ARG A 47 -13.06 -31.87 17.90
CA ARG A 47 -13.77 -31.82 16.63
C ARG A 47 -13.36 -30.60 15.81
N VAL A 48 -12.99 -29.49 16.42
CA VAL A 48 -12.75 -28.23 15.71
C VAL A 48 -11.26 -27.89 15.66
N HIS A 49 -10.88 -26.95 14.79
CA HIS A 49 -9.56 -26.34 14.89
C HIS A 49 -9.58 -25.35 16.07
N GLN A 50 -8.78 -25.63 17.10
CA GLN A 50 -8.81 -24.89 18.38
C GLN A 50 -7.95 -23.63 18.31
N TRP A 51 -8.37 -22.63 17.52
CA TRP A 51 -7.66 -21.35 17.42
C TRP A 51 -7.72 -20.53 18.71
N ALA A 52 -8.86 -20.55 19.39
CA ALA A 52 -9.02 -19.90 20.69
C ALA A 52 -8.31 -20.66 21.81
N ASN A 53 -8.05 -21.96 21.65
CA ASN A 53 -7.31 -22.79 22.60
C ASN A 53 -7.87 -22.70 24.04
N LEU A 54 -9.20 -22.82 24.17
CA LEU A 54 -9.92 -22.52 25.41
C LEU A 54 -9.48 -23.35 26.63
N HIS A 55 -8.92 -24.55 26.44
CA HIS A 55 -8.46 -25.41 27.53
C HIS A 55 -7.15 -24.91 28.16
N HIS A 56 -6.39 -24.05 27.48
CA HIS A 56 -5.12 -23.46 27.97
C HIS A 56 -5.23 -21.97 28.30
N PHE A 57 -6.39 -21.35 28.10
CA PHE A 57 -6.61 -19.94 28.35
C PHE A 57 -6.43 -19.59 29.84
N ASN A 58 -5.53 -18.66 30.13
CA ASN A 58 -5.21 -18.19 31.46
C ASN A 58 -5.67 -16.75 31.67
N ALA A 59 -6.72 -16.57 32.46
CA ALA A 59 -7.32 -15.28 32.80
C ALA A 59 -6.34 -14.21 33.33
N GLN A 60 -5.21 -14.61 33.92
CA GLN A 60 -4.21 -13.70 34.49
C GLN A 60 -3.10 -13.30 33.51
N ALA A 61 -2.91 -14.07 32.42
CA ALA A 61 -1.83 -13.86 31.46
C ALA A 61 -2.35 -13.43 30.08
N ASP A 62 -3.57 -13.81 29.73
CA ASP A 62 -4.15 -13.60 28.41
C ASP A 62 -5.10 -12.40 28.38
N SER A 63 -5.07 -11.66 27.29
CA SER A 63 -6.00 -10.57 27.02
C SER A 63 -7.13 -11.01 26.09
N LEU A 64 -8.36 -10.57 26.37
CA LEU A 64 -9.49 -10.83 25.48
C LEU A 64 -9.61 -9.75 24.39
N SER A 65 -10.05 -10.17 23.20
CA SER A 65 -10.50 -9.30 22.11
C SER A 65 -11.86 -9.78 21.61
N TYR A 66 -12.64 -8.92 20.94
CA TYR A 66 -13.92 -9.34 20.39
C TYR A 66 -13.74 -10.43 19.32
N GLN A 67 -12.71 -10.31 18.48
CA GLN A 67 -12.32 -11.36 17.51
C GLN A 67 -12.02 -12.70 18.19
N TYR A 68 -11.24 -12.71 19.29
CA TYR A 68 -10.94 -13.92 20.04
C TYR A 68 -12.21 -14.57 20.60
N LEU A 69 -13.11 -13.76 21.17
CA LEU A 69 -14.36 -14.28 21.74
C LEU A 69 -15.31 -14.84 20.69
N MET A 70 -15.40 -14.22 19.52
CA MET A 70 -16.24 -14.75 18.45
C MET A 70 -15.63 -16.04 17.89
N GLN A 71 -14.30 -16.12 17.77
CA GLN A 71 -13.60 -17.37 17.44
C GLN A 71 -13.91 -18.48 18.46
N ALA A 72 -13.78 -18.19 19.76
CA ALA A 72 -14.13 -19.12 20.84
C ALA A 72 -15.59 -19.57 20.79
N TRP A 73 -16.51 -18.63 20.56
CA TRP A 73 -17.94 -18.91 20.42
C TRP A 73 -18.22 -19.85 19.23
N HIS A 74 -17.60 -19.56 18.08
CA HIS A 74 -17.74 -20.35 16.86
C HIS A 74 -17.23 -21.79 17.05
N GLU A 75 -16.08 -21.94 17.67
CA GLU A 75 -15.48 -23.24 17.96
C GLU A 75 -16.33 -24.07 18.92
N LEU A 76 -16.80 -23.49 20.02
CA LEU A 76 -17.69 -24.20 20.95
C LEU A 76 -19.01 -24.60 20.29
N TYR A 77 -19.55 -23.75 19.40
CA TYR A 77 -20.78 -24.04 18.67
C TYR A 77 -20.57 -25.26 17.76
N LEU A 78 -19.46 -25.28 17.00
CA LEU A 78 -19.13 -26.39 16.12
C LEU A 78 -18.78 -27.67 16.90
N ALA A 79 -18.07 -27.56 18.04
CA ALA A 79 -17.70 -28.67 18.92
C ALA A 79 -18.91 -29.33 19.61
N THR A 80 -20.05 -28.63 19.71
CA THR A 80 -21.28 -29.16 20.30
C THR A 80 -22.01 -30.08 19.31
N TYR A 81 -22.40 -31.29 19.76
CA TYR A 81 -23.12 -32.24 18.89
C TYR A 81 -24.59 -31.85 18.69
N ASN A 82 -25.26 -31.37 19.76
CA ASN A 82 -26.64 -30.91 19.70
C ASN A 82 -26.72 -29.39 19.81
N ARG A 83 -26.83 -28.72 18.67
CA ARG A 83 -26.71 -27.26 18.54
C ARG A 83 -28.04 -26.50 18.63
N GLY A 84 -29.19 -27.20 18.72
CA GLY A 84 -30.52 -26.63 18.43
C GLY A 84 -30.99 -25.45 19.29
N GLN A 85 -30.28 -25.12 20.38
CA GLN A 85 -30.60 -23.98 21.26
C GLN A 85 -29.44 -22.97 21.38
N LEU A 86 -28.34 -23.17 20.64
CA LEU A 86 -27.19 -22.28 20.69
C LEU A 86 -27.27 -21.27 19.55
N MET A 87 -26.99 -20.01 19.86
CA MET A 87 -26.78 -19.00 18.82
C MET A 87 -25.44 -19.25 18.13
N THR A 88 -25.45 -19.13 16.81
CA THR A 88 -24.24 -18.95 16.02
C THR A 88 -23.61 -17.60 16.32
N SER A 89 -22.30 -17.50 16.10
CA SER A 89 -21.59 -16.23 16.18
C SER A 89 -22.09 -15.18 15.16
N GLY A 90 -22.63 -15.61 14.01
CA GLY A 90 -23.33 -14.74 13.07
C GLY A 90 -24.61 -14.12 13.65
N GLU A 91 -25.41 -14.90 14.38
CA GLU A 91 -26.59 -14.38 15.09
C GLU A 91 -26.20 -13.43 16.23
N VAL A 92 -25.09 -13.70 16.94
CA VAL A 92 -24.51 -12.77 17.93
C VAL A 92 -24.18 -11.43 17.27
N ARG A 93 -23.42 -11.44 16.15
CA ARG A 93 -23.09 -10.21 15.41
C ARG A 93 -24.34 -9.43 14.99
N GLN A 94 -25.35 -10.13 14.47
CA GLN A 94 -26.61 -9.49 14.06
C GLN A 94 -27.35 -8.84 15.24
N ARG A 95 -27.28 -9.47 16.42
CA ARG A 95 -27.84 -8.92 17.66
C ARG A 95 -27.09 -7.68 18.12
N VAL A 96 -25.76 -7.69 18.08
CA VAL A 96 -24.90 -6.54 18.37
C VAL A 96 -25.28 -5.34 17.48
N ILE A 97 -25.41 -5.57 16.17
CA ILE A 97 -25.81 -4.54 15.20
C ILE A 97 -27.20 -3.99 15.56
N THR A 98 -28.14 -4.85 15.94
CA THR A 98 -29.50 -4.45 16.31
C THR A 98 -29.51 -3.60 17.59
N ASN A 99 -28.79 -4.02 18.63
CA ASN A 99 -28.68 -3.25 19.87
C ASN A 99 -28.06 -1.87 19.65
N LYS A 100 -27.03 -1.78 18.79
CA LYS A 100 -26.42 -0.51 18.41
C LYS A 100 -27.42 0.39 17.68
N ALA A 101 -28.16 -0.15 16.71
CA ALA A 101 -29.17 0.59 15.96
C ALA A 101 -30.33 1.10 16.84
N GLU A 102 -30.66 0.37 17.91
CA GLU A 102 -31.68 0.76 18.91
C GLU A 102 -31.13 1.72 19.98
N GLY A 103 -29.88 2.19 19.86
CA GLY A 103 -29.29 3.13 20.81
C GLY A 103 -29.01 2.54 22.20
N LYS A 104 -28.94 1.21 22.32
CA LYS A 104 -28.68 0.53 23.61
C LYS A 104 -27.22 0.65 24.07
N GLY A 105 -26.28 0.86 23.14
CA GLY A 105 -24.85 1.01 23.43
C GLY A 105 -24.03 -0.23 23.05
N ILE A 106 -22.83 -0.33 23.61
CA ILE A 106 -21.92 -1.48 23.42
C ILE A 106 -22.56 -2.72 24.04
N THR A 107 -22.76 -3.75 23.23
CA THR A 107 -23.38 -5.00 23.68
C THR A 107 -22.40 -5.81 24.52
N VAL A 108 -22.89 -6.29 25.65
CA VAL A 108 -22.20 -7.13 26.63
C VAL A 108 -22.98 -8.44 26.76
N GLY A 109 -22.26 -9.55 26.85
CA GLY A 109 -22.78 -10.91 26.98
C GLY A 109 -21.76 -11.80 27.69
N TYR A 110 -21.89 -13.12 27.60
CA TYR A 110 -20.92 -14.04 28.21
C TYR A 110 -20.89 -15.44 27.60
N ILE A 111 -19.77 -16.13 27.79
CA ILE A 111 -19.59 -17.56 27.58
C ILE A 111 -19.42 -18.18 28.97
N ASP A 112 -20.18 -19.23 29.29
CA ASP A 112 -19.96 -20.08 30.46
C ASP A 112 -20.25 -21.53 30.07
N TYR A 113 -19.25 -22.18 29.49
CA TYR A 113 -19.42 -23.42 28.74
C TYR A 113 -18.46 -24.50 29.20
N GLU A 114 -18.99 -25.69 29.43
CA GLU A 114 -18.22 -26.91 29.66
C GLU A 114 -18.05 -27.70 28.36
N PHE A 115 -16.83 -28.16 28.11
CA PHE A 115 -16.46 -28.94 26.94
C PHE A 115 -15.42 -30.00 27.29
N HIS A 116 -15.25 -30.98 26.40
CA HIS A 116 -14.32 -32.08 26.60
C HIS A 116 -13.18 -32.05 25.59
N ASN A 117 -12.00 -32.47 26.02
CA ASN A 117 -10.88 -32.83 25.16
C ASN A 117 -10.54 -34.32 25.31
N ILE A 118 -10.08 -34.98 24.26
CA ILE A 118 -9.51 -36.32 24.35
C ILE A 118 -8.21 -36.22 25.15
N ALA A 119 -8.11 -37.01 26.20
CA ALA A 119 -6.92 -37.04 27.04
C ALA A 119 -5.70 -37.49 26.22
N PRO A 120 -4.54 -36.82 26.36
CA PRO A 120 -3.28 -37.18 25.71
C PRO A 120 -2.94 -38.68 25.73
N TYR A 121 -3.27 -39.36 26.83
CA TYR A 121 -2.97 -40.78 27.09
C TYR A 121 -4.12 -41.75 26.74
N ALA A 122 -5.21 -41.27 26.13
CA ALA A 122 -6.43 -42.06 25.94
C ALA A 122 -6.22 -43.28 25.02
N GLU A 123 -5.41 -43.17 23.97
CA GLU A 123 -5.12 -44.28 23.06
C GLU A 123 -4.14 -45.27 23.69
N ASP A 124 -3.03 -44.78 24.27
CA ASP A 124 -2.03 -45.62 24.95
C ASP A 124 -2.61 -46.42 26.12
N SER A 125 -3.56 -45.84 26.85
CA SER A 125 -4.25 -46.48 27.97
C SER A 125 -5.40 -47.40 27.53
N GLY A 126 -5.68 -47.49 26.23
CA GLY A 126 -6.79 -48.27 25.67
C GLY A 126 -8.17 -47.75 26.07
N TYR A 127 -8.29 -46.46 26.43
CA TYR A 127 -9.59 -45.81 26.70
C TYR A 127 -10.30 -45.40 25.41
N ILE A 128 -9.54 -45.14 24.34
CA ILE A 128 -9.99 -45.04 22.95
C ILE A 128 -9.13 -46.01 22.13
N VAL A 129 -9.73 -46.67 21.14
CA VAL A 129 -9.03 -47.60 20.24
C VAL A 129 -9.18 -47.14 18.80
N LYS A 130 -8.06 -46.97 18.09
CA LYS A 130 -8.05 -46.67 16.66
C LYS A 130 -8.02 -47.95 15.84
N ASN A 131 -8.97 -48.09 14.92
CA ASN A 131 -8.87 -49.11 13.88
C ASN A 131 -7.83 -48.69 12.85
N GLN A 132 -6.72 -49.43 12.76
CA GLN A 132 -5.60 -49.09 11.86
C GLN A 132 -5.93 -49.20 10.37
N GLN A 133 -6.99 -49.94 10.01
CA GLN A 133 -7.40 -50.16 8.62
C GLN A 133 -8.40 -49.09 8.15
N SER A 134 -9.35 -48.70 8.99
CA SER A 134 -10.36 -47.68 8.67
C SER A 134 -10.00 -46.27 9.14
N GLY A 135 -9.08 -46.14 10.09
CA GLY A 135 -8.73 -44.88 10.74
C GLY A 135 -9.74 -44.40 11.78
N TRP A 136 -10.84 -45.14 12.02
CA TRP A 136 -11.91 -44.74 12.94
C TRP A 136 -11.57 -45.00 14.41
N TYR A 137 -12.12 -44.18 15.30
CA TYR A 137 -11.95 -44.30 16.75
C TYR A 137 -13.18 -44.92 17.42
N TYR A 138 -12.93 -45.85 18.33
CA TYR A 138 -13.92 -46.58 19.12
C TYR A 138 -13.68 -46.38 20.62
N ASP A 139 -14.75 -46.48 21.40
CA ASP A 139 -14.64 -46.54 22.85
C ASP A 139 -13.88 -47.80 23.31
N GLY A 140 -12.98 -47.64 24.26
CA GLY A 140 -12.20 -48.72 24.86
C GLY A 140 -12.78 -49.25 26.17
N VAL A 141 -11.93 -49.79 27.04
CA VAL A 141 -12.35 -50.53 28.26
C VAL A 141 -12.88 -49.62 29.38
N THR A 142 -12.62 -48.30 29.32
CA THR A 142 -13.15 -47.29 30.27
C THR A 142 -13.26 -45.92 29.58
N PRO A 143 -14.21 -45.74 28.66
CA PRO A 143 -14.25 -44.57 27.78
C PRO A 143 -14.49 -43.25 28.53
N GLN A 144 -15.04 -43.27 29.75
CA GLN A 144 -15.21 -42.05 30.56
C GLN A 144 -13.88 -41.40 30.95
N LYS A 145 -12.81 -42.21 31.10
CA LYS A 145 -11.45 -41.71 31.40
C LYS A 145 -10.71 -41.19 30.18
N ALA A 146 -11.29 -41.35 28.99
CA ALA A 146 -10.70 -40.86 27.75
C ALA A 146 -10.82 -39.34 27.59
N TYR A 147 -11.61 -38.66 28.42
CA TYR A 147 -11.98 -37.27 28.19
C TYR A 147 -11.64 -36.41 29.41
N LEU A 148 -10.93 -35.30 29.15
CA LEU A 148 -10.69 -34.22 30.10
C LEU A 148 -11.87 -33.25 30.04
N VAL A 149 -12.37 -32.82 31.20
CA VAL A 149 -13.48 -31.86 31.30
C VAL A 149 -12.91 -30.47 31.55
N ASN A 150 -13.26 -29.52 30.70
CA ASN A 150 -12.85 -28.12 30.77
C ASN A 150 -14.08 -27.22 30.91
N ARG A 151 -13.95 -26.09 31.60
CA ARG A 151 -14.98 -25.04 31.68
C ARG A 151 -14.34 -23.69 31.42
N SER A 152 -14.89 -22.91 30.49
CA SER A 152 -14.47 -21.54 30.23
C SER A 152 -15.60 -20.58 30.53
N SER A 153 -15.32 -19.59 31.37
CA SER A 153 -16.26 -18.53 31.77
C SER A 153 -15.67 -17.17 31.38
N LEU A 154 -16.12 -16.60 30.27
CA LEU A 154 -15.55 -15.39 29.64
C LEU A 154 -16.63 -14.30 29.49
N PRO A 155 -16.35 -13.04 29.86
CA PRO A 155 -17.22 -11.94 29.47
C PRO A 155 -17.12 -11.70 27.96
N VAL A 156 -18.25 -11.40 27.32
CA VAL A 156 -18.29 -10.96 25.93
C VAL A 156 -18.57 -9.47 25.86
N ILE A 157 -17.71 -8.72 25.19
CA ILE A 157 -17.94 -7.32 24.87
C ILE A 157 -17.79 -7.14 23.37
N ALA A 158 -18.81 -6.59 22.73
CA ALA A 158 -18.87 -6.46 21.29
C ALA A 158 -18.23 -5.16 20.80
N ALA A 159 -16.94 -5.03 21.04
CA ALA A 159 -16.13 -3.88 20.63
C ALA A 159 -14.67 -4.32 20.39
N ASP A 160 -14.18 -4.11 19.17
CA ASP A 160 -12.74 -4.21 18.86
C ASP A 160 -11.99 -2.97 19.35
N GLU A 161 -12.67 -1.82 19.39
CA GLU A 161 -12.15 -0.52 19.83
C GLU A 161 -13.17 0.22 20.70
N ILE A 162 -12.69 1.04 21.65
CA ILE A 162 -13.53 1.89 22.50
C ILE A 162 -12.87 3.26 22.66
N LYS A 163 -13.62 4.33 22.42
CA LYS A 163 -13.16 5.72 22.55
C LYS A 163 -13.12 6.14 24.02
N ALA A 164 -12.14 6.98 24.38
CA ALA A 164 -12.14 7.69 25.66
C ALA A 164 -13.41 8.56 25.79
N GLY A 165 -13.81 8.85 27.03
CA GLY A 165 -15.03 9.58 27.35
C GLY A 165 -16.20 8.66 27.73
N MET A 166 -17.39 9.25 27.86
CA MET A 166 -18.58 8.53 28.35
C MET A 166 -19.07 7.52 27.31
N GLN A 167 -19.06 6.24 27.68
CA GLN A 167 -19.56 5.13 26.86
C GLN A 167 -20.74 4.44 27.53
N LYS A 168 -21.69 3.97 26.72
CA LYS A 168 -22.91 3.29 27.14
C LYS A 168 -22.77 1.78 26.89
N PHE A 169 -23.03 0.96 27.90
CA PHE A 169 -22.93 -0.49 27.85
C PHE A 169 -24.29 -1.14 28.16
N TYR A 170 -24.64 -2.18 27.41
CA TYR A 170 -25.90 -2.93 27.55
C TYR A 170 -25.61 -4.42 27.65
N PHE A 171 -26.01 -5.05 28.75
CA PHE A 171 -25.94 -6.51 28.88
C PHE A 171 -27.19 -7.13 28.24
N ASP A 172 -27.01 -7.70 27.05
CA ASP A 172 -28.07 -8.42 26.36
C ASP A 172 -28.23 -9.84 26.95
N PRO A 173 -29.38 -10.18 27.55
CA PRO A 173 -29.61 -11.50 28.14
C PRO A 173 -29.61 -12.65 27.12
N ASP A 174 -29.80 -12.34 25.84
CA ASP A 174 -29.81 -13.33 24.76
C ASP A 174 -28.39 -13.60 24.23
N VAL A 175 -27.44 -12.67 24.41
CA VAL A 175 -26.03 -12.86 24.05
C VAL A 175 -25.33 -13.68 25.13
N LYS A 176 -25.66 -14.97 25.20
CA LYS A 176 -25.01 -15.94 26.09
C LYS A 176 -24.74 -17.29 25.44
N MET A 177 -23.64 -17.93 25.83
CA MET A 177 -23.33 -19.32 25.48
C MET A 177 -23.13 -20.12 26.76
N VAL A 178 -24.12 -20.94 27.13
CA VAL A 178 -24.17 -21.57 28.46
C VAL A 178 -24.52 -23.05 28.37
N SER A 179 -23.79 -23.92 29.07
CA SER A 179 -24.14 -25.34 29.17
C SER A 179 -25.42 -25.52 29.98
N GLY A 180 -26.28 -26.47 29.61
CA GLY A 180 -27.62 -26.63 30.20
C GLY A 180 -27.65 -26.69 31.73
N LYS A 181 -26.63 -27.30 32.35
CA LYS A 181 -26.50 -27.42 33.82
C LYS A 181 -26.14 -26.11 34.54
N PHE A 182 -25.75 -25.06 33.81
CA PHE A 182 -25.40 -23.75 34.36
C PHE A 182 -26.44 -22.66 34.07
N LEU A 183 -27.52 -22.96 33.33
CA LEU A 183 -28.53 -21.98 32.89
C LEU A 183 -29.20 -21.18 34.04
N ASN A 184 -29.24 -21.73 35.25
CA ASN A 184 -29.90 -21.11 36.41
C ASN A 184 -28.93 -20.30 37.30
N GLN A 185 -27.67 -20.14 36.91
CA GLN A 185 -26.70 -19.34 37.68
C GLN A 185 -26.89 -17.84 37.42
N SER A 186 -26.68 -17.01 38.45
CA SER A 186 -26.72 -15.55 38.31
C SER A 186 -25.39 -15.04 37.78
N VAL A 187 -25.41 -14.22 36.73
CA VAL A 187 -24.21 -13.67 36.09
C VAL A 187 -24.24 -12.14 36.15
N THR A 188 -23.15 -11.54 36.59
CA THR A 188 -22.91 -10.10 36.47
C THR A 188 -21.56 -9.83 35.83
N ILE A 189 -21.45 -8.72 35.10
CA ILE A 189 -20.21 -8.29 34.45
C ILE A 189 -19.81 -6.95 35.04
N THR A 190 -18.60 -6.88 35.59
CA THR A 190 -18.03 -5.63 36.10
C THR A 190 -17.07 -5.07 35.07
N ILE A 191 -17.30 -3.84 34.61
CA ILE A 191 -16.42 -3.12 33.69
C ILE A 191 -15.74 -2.01 34.49
N ARG A 192 -14.40 -1.94 34.47
CA ARG A 192 -13.63 -0.89 35.14
C ARG A 192 -12.81 -0.07 34.15
N SER A 193 -12.64 1.21 34.46
CA SER A 193 -11.85 2.17 33.71
C SER A 193 -11.24 3.18 34.70
N GLY A 194 -9.91 3.19 34.82
CA GLY A 194 -9.22 3.95 35.87
C GLY A 194 -9.76 3.60 37.26
N ASN A 195 -10.23 4.62 37.99
CA ASN A 195 -10.81 4.47 39.33
C ASN A 195 -12.34 4.22 39.32
N GLN A 196 -12.97 4.15 38.15
CA GLN A 196 -14.42 3.94 38.02
C GLN A 196 -14.75 2.50 37.66
N ASN A 197 -15.92 2.03 38.09
CA ASN A 197 -16.48 0.76 37.64
C ASN A 197 -18.01 0.82 37.50
N ILE A 198 -18.55 -0.07 36.67
CA ILE A 198 -19.97 -0.39 36.61
C ILE A 198 -20.15 -1.90 36.74
N VAL A 199 -21.23 -2.33 37.39
CA VAL A 199 -21.65 -3.74 37.44
C VAL A 199 -22.95 -3.86 36.64
N LEU A 200 -22.97 -4.71 35.62
CA LEU A 200 -24.11 -4.97 34.75
C LEU A 200 -24.72 -6.33 35.08
N ALA A 201 -26.04 -6.36 35.30
CA ALA A 201 -26.84 -7.59 35.29
C ALA A 201 -27.58 -7.73 33.94
N PRO A 202 -28.04 -8.94 33.55
CA PRO A 202 -28.74 -9.15 32.30
C PRO A 202 -29.93 -8.19 32.12
N GLY A 203 -30.03 -7.57 30.95
CA GLY A 203 -31.03 -6.57 30.61
C GLY A 203 -30.72 -5.13 31.05
N GLN A 204 -29.65 -4.91 31.82
CA GLN A 204 -29.28 -3.56 32.29
C GLN A 204 -28.46 -2.79 31.27
N THR A 205 -28.62 -1.46 31.31
CA THR A 205 -27.81 -0.50 30.57
C THR A 205 -27.17 0.48 31.55
N LYS A 206 -25.86 0.72 31.45
CA LYS A 206 -25.13 1.69 32.29
C LYS A 206 -24.07 2.44 31.49
N ASN A 207 -23.77 3.67 31.91
CA ASN A 207 -22.71 4.48 31.34
C ASN A 207 -21.45 4.39 32.21
N LEU A 208 -20.28 4.37 31.57
CA LEU A 208 -18.97 4.43 32.23
C LEU A 208 -18.07 5.41 31.48
N ASN A 209 -17.34 6.25 32.21
CA ASN A 209 -16.35 7.14 31.59
C ASN A 209 -15.04 6.36 31.33
N ILE A 210 -14.68 6.22 30.07
CA ILE A 210 -13.47 5.53 29.65
C ILE A 210 -12.28 6.50 29.70
N VAL A 211 -11.26 6.15 30.47
CA VAL A 211 -10.03 6.95 30.63
C VAL A 211 -8.84 6.25 30.00
N ASN A 212 -7.81 7.04 29.68
CA ASN A 212 -6.55 6.51 29.18
C ASN A 212 -5.79 5.81 30.31
N GLY A 213 -5.28 4.62 30.01
CA GLY A 213 -4.38 3.86 30.87
C GLY A 213 -2.92 4.39 30.81
N PRO A 214 -1.98 3.70 31.47
CA PRO A 214 -0.58 4.12 31.61
C PRO A 214 0.17 4.30 30.28
N SER A 215 -0.29 3.64 29.22
CA SER A 215 0.26 3.74 27.86
C SER A 215 -0.27 4.93 27.05
N GLY A 216 -1.10 5.80 27.65
CA GLY A 216 -1.76 6.92 26.98
C GLY A 216 -2.97 6.53 26.13
N ARG A 217 -3.42 5.27 26.18
CA ARG A 217 -4.53 4.73 25.38
C ARG A 217 -5.74 4.36 26.24
N PRO A 218 -6.99 4.46 25.73
CA PRO A 218 -8.17 4.00 26.45
C PRO A 218 -8.02 2.54 26.90
N SER A 219 -8.39 2.22 28.15
CA SER A 219 -8.26 0.86 28.67
C SER A 219 -9.40 0.49 29.63
N ILE A 220 -9.85 -0.76 29.58
CA ILE A 220 -10.82 -1.30 30.53
C ILE A 220 -10.34 -2.61 31.14
N SER A 221 -10.92 -3.03 32.26
CA SER A 221 -10.82 -4.41 32.76
C SER A 221 -12.22 -4.98 32.98
N LEU A 222 -12.36 -6.28 32.75
CA LEU A 222 -13.64 -6.98 32.84
C LEU A 222 -13.56 -8.06 33.91
N ASP A 223 -14.57 -8.12 34.77
CA ASP A 223 -14.83 -9.32 35.58
C ASP A 223 -16.15 -9.95 35.18
N ILE A 224 -16.17 -11.27 35.16
CA ILE A 224 -17.41 -12.05 35.16
C ILE A 224 -17.58 -12.68 36.54
N SER A 225 -18.75 -12.48 37.15
CA SER A 225 -19.11 -13.06 38.44
C SER A 225 -20.29 -14.00 38.24
N ILE A 226 -20.10 -15.28 38.55
CA ILE A 226 -21.10 -16.33 38.40
C ILE A 226 -21.42 -16.91 39.79
N THR A 227 -22.68 -16.81 40.20
CA THR A 227 -23.13 -17.22 41.54
C THR A 227 -23.99 -18.48 41.49
N PRO A 228 -23.74 -19.49 42.36
CA PRO A 228 -22.68 -19.55 43.37
C PRO A 228 -21.36 -20.07 42.77
N GLY A 229 -20.26 -19.34 42.96
CA GLY A 229 -18.96 -20.01 43.05
C GLY A 229 -17.74 -19.42 42.35
N ILE A 230 -17.81 -18.50 41.38
CA ILE A 230 -16.55 -18.03 40.73
C ILE A 230 -16.61 -16.57 40.27
N VAL A 231 -15.56 -15.80 40.59
CA VAL A 231 -15.25 -14.50 39.98
C VAL A 231 -13.94 -14.66 39.21
N HIS A 232 -13.96 -14.39 37.92
CA HIS A 232 -12.75 -14.30 37.10
C HIS A 232 -12.54 -12.85 36.66
N THR A 233 -11.30 -12.38 36.76
CA THR A 233 -10.87 -11.04 36.32
C THR A 233 -9.99 -11.19 35.09
N PHE A 234 -10.29 -10.42 34.04
CA PHE A 234 -9.56 -10.41 32.78
C PHE A 234 -9.07 -9.00 32.46
N PRO A 235 -7.77 -8.82 32.18
CA PRO A 235 -7.30 -7.57 31.59
C PRO A 235 -7.81 -7.49 30.15
N TRP A 236 -8.37 -6.34 29.76
CA TRP A 236 -8.78 -6.07 28.39
C TRP A 236 -8.04 -4.85 27.86
N TYR A 237 -6.96 -5.09 27.13
CA TYR A 237 -6.22 -4.01 26.49
C TYR A 237 -6.86 -3.69 25.14
N LEU A 238 -7.37 -2.47 25.02
CA LEU A 238 -7.86 -1.99 23.74
C LEU A 238 -6.66 -1.57 22.89
N PHE A 239 -6.59 -2.13 21.69
CA PHE A 239 -5.73 -1.58 20.65
C PHE A 239 -6.46 -0.41 20.03
N ALA A 240 -6.25 0.79 20.58
CA ALA A 240 -6.28 1.96 19.72
C ALA A 240 -5.02 1.88 18.86
N GLU A 241 -5.12 2.04 17.54
CA GLU A 241 -3.94 2.45 16.79
C GLU A 241 -3.33 3.67 17.51
N PRO A 242 -1.99 3.80 17.55
CA PRO A 242 -1.41 5.11 17.75
C PRO A 242 -1.82 5.93 16.52
N GLY A 243 -3.03 6.46 16.56
CA GLY A 243 -3.23 7.77 16.00
C GLY A 243 -2.23 8.65 16.73
N THR A 244 -1.08 8.88 16.12
CA THR A 244 -0.65 10.25 15.96
C THR A 244 -1.75 10.99 15.19
N PHE A 245 -2.93 11.12 15.80
CA PHE A 245 -3.62 12.38 15.76
C PHE A 245 -2.69 13.29 16.58
N SER A 246 -1.66 13.80 15.90
CA SER A 246 -1.48 15.25 16.02
C SER A 246 -2.88 15.79 15.86
N SER A 247 -3.40 16.34 16.95
CA SER A 247 -4.65 17.09 16.98
C SER A 247 -4.50 18.24 15.98
N VAL A 248 -4.62 17.94 14.69
CA VAL A 248 -4.75 18.93 13.66
C VAL A 248 -6.23 19.20 13.60
N THR A 249 -6.60 20.15 14.45
CA THR A 249 -7.80 20.98 14.41
C THR A 249 -9.12 20.27 14.73
N THR A 250 -9.75 20.74 15.81
CA THR A 250 -11.22 20.77 15.87
C THR A 250 -11.71 21.39 14.56
N TYR A 251 -12.47 20.63 13.79
CA TYR A 251 -12.96 21.01 12.47
C TYR A 251 -14.05 22.09 12.55
N GLU A 252 -13.72 23.29 13.01
CA GLU A 252 -14.72 24.33 13.30
C GLU A 252 -15.43 24.88 12.03
N CYS A 253 -14.87 24.64 10.84
CA CYS A 253 -15.42 25.09 9.55
C CYS A 253 -15.97 23.92 8.70
N ASN A 254 -16.94 23.17 9.24
CA ASN A 254 -17.62 22.10 8.52
C ASN A 254 -19.14 22.09 8.77
N SER A 255 -19.87 21.19 8.12
CA SER A 255 -21.32 21.03 8.27
C SER A 255 -21.75 20.34 9.59
N GLY A 256 -20.90 20.34 10.62
CA GLY A 256 -21.10 19.69 11.92
C GLY A 256 -20.49 18.29 12.03
N ASP A 257 -20.50 17.74 13.26
CA ASP A 257 -19.95 16.41 13.56
C ASP A 257 -20.79 15.25 13.01
N THR A 258 -22.09 15.46 12.84
CA THR A 258 -23.00 14.44 12.29
C THR A 258 -23.05 14.55 10.77
N PRO A 259 -22.69 13.49 10.03
CA PRO A 259 -22.81 13.48 8.57
C PRO A 259 -24.26 13.68 8.12
N GLN A 260 -24.43 14.37 6.99
CA GLN A 260 -25.74 14.59 6.38
C GLN A 260 -26.12 13.39 5.52
N VAL A 261 -27.34 12.90 5.65
CA VAL A 261 -27.82 11.73 4.89
C VAL A 261 -28.38 12.17 3.54
N ILE A 262 -28.07 11.41 2.50
CA ILE A 262 -28.66 11.56 1.17
C ILE A 262 -29.12 10.21 0.63
N TRP A 263 -30.30 10.18 0.03
CA TRP A 263 -30.83 9.01 -0.68
C TRP A 263 -30.84 9.32 -2.17
N SER A 264 -30.64 8.30 -3.01
CA SER A 264 -30.75 8.48 -4.46
C SER A 264 -32.17 8.90 -4.87
N GLY A 265 -33.18 8.50 -4.09
CA GLY A 265 -34.57 8.88 -4.29
C GLY A 265 -35.29 8.01 -5.34
N PRO A 266 -36.61 8.19 -5.47
CA PRO A 266 -37.46 7.21 -6.16
C PRO A 266 -37.23 7.12 -7.67
N SER A 267 -36.67 8.17 -8.29
CA SER A 267 -36.34 8.24 -9.72
C SER A 267 -34.97 7.66 -10.07
N LEU A 268 -34.11 7.40 -9.08
CA LEU A 268 -32.74 6.91 -9.28
C LEU A 268 -32.55 5.61 -8.47
N LYS A 269 -33.36 4.61 -8.80
CA LYS A 269 -33.24 3.26 -8.23
C LYS A 269 -32.42 2.37 -9.15
N PHE A 270 -31.67 1.45 -8.57
CA PHE A 270 -30.91 0.45 -9.32
C PHE A 270 -31.36 -0.96 -8.95
N LYS A 271 -31.47 -1.83 -9.96
CA LYS A 271 -31.77 -3.25 -9.79
C LYS A 271 -30.47 -4.04 -9.95
N GLY A 272 -29.97 -4.61 -8.85
CA GLY A 272 -28.81 -5.50 -8.90
C GLY A 272 -29.03 -6.71 -9.79
N TYR A 273 -27.95 -7.27 -10.33
CA TYR A 273 -27.99 -8.43 -11.24
C TYR A 273 -28.60 -9.68 -10.58
N ASN A 274 -28.45 -9.80 -9.26
CA ASN A 274 -29.00 -10.87 -8.43
C ASN A 274 -30.22 -10.43 -7.59
N GLU A 275 -30.80 -9.26 -7.87
CA GLU A 275 -31.93 -8.72 -7.10
C GLU A 275 -33.23 -8.76 -7.90
N ALA A 276 -34.35 -9.04 -7.21
CA ALA A 276 -35.66 -9.08 -7.87
C ALA A 276 -36.18 -7.68 -8.26
N THR A 277 -35.84 -6.65 -7.48
CA THR A 277 -36.44 -5.30 -7.58
C THR A 277 -35.40 -4.19 -7.49
N ALA A 278 -35.63 -3.10 -8.21
CA ALA A 278 -34.82 -1.89 -8.08
C ALA A 278 -35.01 -1.22 -6.71
N THR A 279 -33.91 -0.80 -6.09
CA THR A 279 -33.90 -0.17 -4.76
C THR A 279 -33.00 1.07 -4.73
N GLU A 280 -33.23 1.91 -3.73
CA GLU A 280 -32.48 3.18 -3.56
C GLU A 280 -31.12 2.94 -2.92
N GLY A 281 -30.17 3.80 -3.25
CA GLY A 281 -28.89 3.92 -2.56
C GLY A 281 -28.99 4.93 -1.41
N LYS A 282 -28.20 4.72 -0.35
CA LYS A 282 -28.00 5.68 0.72
C LYS A 282 -26.53 6.12 0.74
N GLY A 283 -26.30 7.42 0.86
CA GLY A 283 -25.01 8.03 1.17
C GLY A 283 -25.07 8.89 2.41
N GLU A 284 -23.90 9.22 2.93
CA GLU A 284 -23.67 10.21 3.97
C GLU A 284 -22.58 11.15 3.48
N TYR A 285 -22.80 12.46 3.55
CA TYR A 285 -21.82 13.45 3.13
C TYR A 285 -21.54 14.48 4.21
N LYS A 286 -20.35 15.07 4.13
CA LYS A 286 -19.91 16.17 5.00
C LYS A 286 -19.24 17.25 4.17
N VAL A 287 -19.53 18.50 4.50
CA VAL A 287 -18.95 19.66 3.83
C VAL A 287 -17.88 20.25 4.73
N PHE A 288 -16.67 20.42 4.18
CA PHE A 288 -15.56 21.15 4.76
C PHE A 288 -15.43 22.46 3.99
N TYR A 289 -15.90 23.56 4.57
CA TYR A 289 -15.99 24.84 3.89
C TYR A 289 -14.62 25.48 3.70
N LYS A 290 -14.47 26.26 2.62
CA LYS A 290 -13.28 27.07 2.36
C LYS A 290 -12.90 27.98 3.55
N MET A 291 -11.60 28.27 3.68
CA MET A 291 -11.01 29.03 4.78
C MET A 291 -10.11 30.16 4.26
N ASN A 292 -9.93 31.25 5.03
CA ASN A 292 -8.97 32.30 4.67
C ASN A 292 -7.51 31.89 4.96
N SER A 293 -7.32 31.02 5.95
CA SER A 293 -6.01 30.55 6.40
C SER A 293 -6.12 29.15 7.00
N THR A 294 -4.99 28.49 7.26
CA THR A 294 -4.96 27.21 8.00
C THR A 294 -5.23 27.39 9.51
N ALA A 295 -5.54 28.61 9.98
CA ALA A 295 -5.89 28.84 11.37
C ALA A 295 -7.27 28.20 11.67
N PRO A 296 -7.44 27.53 12.83
CA PRO A 296 -8.74 26.96 13.21
C PRO A 296 -9.83 28.04 13.29
N GLY A 297 -11.02 27.76 12.72
CA GLY A 297 -12.22 28.60 12.86
C GLY A 297 -12.36 29.78 11.88
N ASP A 298 -11.42 29.97 10.95
CA ASP A 298 -11.38 31.11 10.01
C ASP A 298 -12.19 30.83 8.71
N CYS A 299 -13.50 30.61 8.87
CA CYS A 299 -14.42 30.30 7.76
C CYS A 299 -14.87 31.57 7.03
N ILE A 300 -14.94 31.52 5.69
CA ILE A 300 -15.30 32.69 4.88
C ILE A 300 -16.81 32.99 4.91
N ASP A 301 -17.66 31.96 4.88
CA ASP A 301 -19.13 32.16 4.80
C ASP A 301 -20.00 30.92 5.14
N ASN A 302 -19.40 29.73 5.36
CA ASN A 302 -20.11 28.45 5.53
C ASN A 302 -21.10 28.12 4.40
N LYS A 303 -20.77 28.49 3.17
CA LYS A 303 -21.61 28.26 1.98
C LYS A 303 -20.85 27.51 0.91
N ILE A 304 -21.51 26.55 0.26
CA ILE A 304 -20.96 25.90 -0.93
C ILE A 304 -21.02 26.89 -2.10
N THR A 305 -19.85 27.31 -2.56
CA THR A 305 -19.67 28.26 -3.67
C THR A 305 -18.63 27.78 -4.66
N LYS A 306 -17.68 26.92 -4.28
CA LYS A 306 -16.66 26.37 -5.19
C LYS A 306 -16.36 24.89 -4.85
N PRO A 307 -17.28 23.97 -5.19
CA PRO A 307 -17.30 22.61 -4.67
C PRO A 307 -16.29 21.67 -5.35
N ILE A 308 -15.67 20.86 -4.51
CA ILE A 308 -14.97 19.63 -4.88
C ILE A 308 -15.67 18.48 -4.16
N ILE A 309 -16.17 17.50 -4.90
CA ILE A 309 -16.74 16.28 -4.33
C ILE A 309 -15.66 15.19 -4.32
N VAL A 310 -15.33 14.67 -3.14
CA VAL A 310 -14.44 13.52 -2.94
C VAL A 310 -15.28 12.32 -2.56
N ILE A 311 -15.19 11.25 -3.34
CA ILE A 311 -16.06 10.07 -3.20
C ILE A 311 -15.30 8.94 -2.53
N ASP A 312 -15.92 8.25 -1.59
CA ASP A 312 -15.29 7.10 -0.95
C ASP A 312 -15.00 5.95 -1.92
N GLY A 313 -14.00 5.16 -1.55
CA GLY A 313 -13.63 3.92 -2.20
C GLY A 313 -14.41 2.72 -1.67
N PHE A 314 -13.80 1.55 -1.85
CA PHE A 314 -14.33 0.28 -1.35
C PHE A 314 -14.07 0.15 0.15
N ASP A 315 -15.14 0.20 0.95
CA ASP A 315 -15.12 0.13 2.41
C ASP A 315 -16.20 -0.85 2.93
N PRO A 316 -15.97 -2.17 2.81
CA PRO A 316 -16.87 -3.17 3.36
C PRO A 316 -16.78 -3.22 4.88
N GLN A 317 -17.91 -3.47 5.53
CA GLN A 317 -18.01 -3.68 6.97
C GLN A 317 -17.94 -2.47 7.88
N ASN A 318 -18.21 -1.30 7.33
CA ASN A 318 -18.26 -0.07 8.08
C ASN A 318 -19.48 0.01 9.04
N ALA A 319 -19.45 -0.80 10.09
CA ALA A 319 -20.35 -0.75 11.24
C ALA A 319 -19.77 0.10 12.36
N ASN A 320 -18.48 0.46 12.31
CA ASN A 320 -17.77 1.21 13.33
C ASN A 320 -17.26 2.55 12.81
N GLN A 321 -18.20 3.43 12.43
CA GLN A 321 -17.96 4.88 12.41
C GLN A 321 -16.82 5.35 11.48
N GLU A 322 -16.56 4.69 10.34
CA GLU A 322 -15.78 5.38 9.30
C GLU A 322 -16.70 6.44 8.69
N HIS A 323 -16.55 7.65 9.19
CA HIS A 323 -17.33 8.81 8.80
C HIS A 323 -16.63 9.50 7.63
N PRO A 324 -17.26 10.47 6.96
CA PRO A 324 -16.56 11.39 6.07
C PRO A 324 -15.24 11.99 6.61
N ASN A 325 -14.98 11.92 7.92
CA ASN A 325 -13.71 12.29 8.55
C ASN A 325 -12.56 11.29 8.28
N ASP A 326 -12.84 10.00 8.04
CA ASP A 326 -11.78 9.01 7.82
C ASP A 326 -11.27 9.07 6.38
N ILE A 327 -12.18 9.24 5.42
CA ILE A 327 -11.85 9.61 4.04
C ILE A 327 -11.06 10.94 4.01
N TRP A 328 -11.47 11.90 4.85
CA TRP A 328 -10.72 13.14 5.01
C TRP A 328 -9.28 12.86 5.43
N ASN A 329 -9.06 12.02 6.44
CA ASN A 329 -7.72 11.65 6.91
C ASN A 329 -6.86 10.96 5.83
N LEU A 330 -7.44 10.28 4.84
CA LEU A 330 -6.69 9.71 3.70
C LEU A 330 -6.06 10.79 2.80
N LEU A 331 -6.49 12.05 2.92
CA LEU A 331 -5.92 13.19 2.19
C LEU A 331 -4.66 13.75 2.87
N SER A 332 -4.24 13.21 4.02
CA SER A 332 -2.95 13.53 4.64
C SER A 332 -1.78 13.09 3.76
N TYR A 333 -0.76 13.95 3.68
CA TYR A 333 0.47 13.65 2.95
C TYR A 333 1.68 14.35 3.59
N GLY A 334 2.88 13.84 3.27
CA GLY A 334 4.09 14.28 3.96
C GLY A 334 4.02 14.00 5.47
N SER A 335 4.81 14.74 6.26
CA SER A 335 4.83 14.59 7.73
C SER A 335 3.76 15.42 8.45
N SER A 336 3.18 16.43 7.79
CA SER A 336 2.33 17.42 8.47
C SER A 336 1.40 18.20 7.52
N LYS A 337 1.10 17.68 6.32
CA LYS A 337 0.24 18.35 5.35
C LYS A 337 -1.04 17.58 5.08
N HIS A 338 -2.03 18.30 4.56
CA HIS A 338 -3.35 17.76 4.32
C HIS A 338 -3.94 18.35 3.03
N PHE A 339 -4.13 17.52 2.01
CA PHE A 339 -4.53 17.97 0.67
C PHE A 339 -5.90 18.65 0.70
N GLY A 340 -6.83 18.16 1.53
CA GLY A 340 -8.12 18.81 1.73
C GLY A 340 -8.01 20.21 2.36
N ASP A 341 -7.04 20.46 3.23
CA ASP A 341 -6.88 21.79 3.84
C ASP A 341 -6.20 22.76 2.88
N ASP A 342 -5.23 22.28 2.10
CA ASP A 342 -4.62 23.06 1.02
C ASP A 342 -5.69 23.55 0.03
N LEU A 343 -6.64 22.69 -0.34
CA LEU A 343 -7.77 23.05 -1.20
C LEU A 343 -8.65 24.13 -0.55
N ARG A 344 -8.93 24.01 0.75
CA ARG A 344 -9.80 24.96 1.46
C ARG A 344 -9.19 26.33 1.59
N VAL A 345 -7.87 26.42 1.82
CA VAL A 345 -7.11 27.68 1.83
C VAL A 345 -7.08 28.33 0.44
N GLU A 346 -7.15 27.53 -0.62
CA GLU A 346 -7.32 28.04 -2.00
C GLU A 346 -8.74 28.48 -2.36
N GLY A 347 -9.66 28.42 -1.40
CA GLY A 347 -11.04 28.89 -1.58
C GLY A 347 -12.01 27.82 -2.05
N TYR A 348 -11.66 26.52 -2.00
CA TYR A 348 -12.56 25.43 -2.38
C TYR A 348 -13.35 24.88 -1.18
N ASP A 349 -14.61 24.51 -1.45
CA ASP A 349 -15.45 23.77 -0.50
C ASP A 349 -15.34 22.27 -0.79
N VAL A 350 -14.86 21.48 0.17
CA VAL A 350 -14.67 20.03 -0.05
C VAL A 350 -15.84 19.26 0.54
N VAL A 351 -16.56 18.55 -0.32
CA VAL A 351 -17.70 17.69 0.02
C VAL A 351 -17.24 16.24 -0.04
N VAL A 352 -17.18 15.56 1.11
CA VAL A 352 -16.82 14.15 1.18
C VAL A 352 -18.08 13.29 1.20
N LEU A 353 -18.20 12.31 0.30
CA LEU A 353 -19.33 11.37 0.19
C LEU A 353 -18.91 9.95 0.58
N ASN A 354 -19.54 9.40 1.61
CA ASN A 354 -19.43 8.02 2.11
C ASN A 354 -20.71 7.21 1.80
N PHE A 355 -20.59 5.89 1.78
CA PHE A 355 -21.69 4.93 1.59
C PHE A 355 -21.88 4.05 2.84
N PRO A 356 -22.76 4.44 3.77
CA PRO A 356 -22.91 3.74 5.05
C PRO A 356 -23.64 2.40 4.91
N ARG A 357 -23.60 1.58 5.97
CA ARG A 357 -24.57 0.49 6.17
C ARG A 357 -25.97 1.03 6.48
N TYR A 358 -27.01 0.40 5.95
CA TYR A 358 -28.40 0.80 6.21
C TYR A 358 -29.40 -0.36 6.16
N ARG A 359 -30.57 -0.15 6.77
CA ARG A 359 -31.71 -1.07 6.67
C ARG A 359 -32.67 -0.55 5.60
N ASP A 360 -33.16 -1.42 4.73
CA ASP A 360 -34.34 -1.15 3.89
C ASP A 360 -35.48 -2.05 4.37
N VAL A 361 -36.04 -1.65 5.52
CA VAL A 361 -37.14 -2.35 6.19
C VAL A 361 -38.41 -2.37 5.35
N SER A 362 -38.58 -1.40 4.44
CA SER A 362 -39.76 -1.32 3.57
C SER A 362 -39.85 -2.46 2.55
N ARG A 363 -38.74 -3.20 2.34
CA ARG A 363 -38.62 -4.25 1.33
C ARG A 363 -37.93 -5.53 1.82
N GLY A 364 -37.85 -5.73 3.14
CA GLY A 364 -37.33 -6.96 3.75
C GLY A 364 -35.79 -7.10 3.76
N ILE A 365 -35.03 -6.03 3.50
CA ILE A 365 -33.57 -6.05 3.60
C ILE A 365 -33.16 -5.58 5.00
N TYR A 366 -32.71 -6.55 5.81
CA TYR A 366 -32.38 -6.32 7.22
C TYR A 366 -31.02 -5.63 7.43
N SER A 367 -30.12 -5.66 6.44
CA SER A 367 -28.87 -4.89 6.41
C SER A 367 -28.28 -4.89 5.00
N ARG A 368 -27.92 -3.72 4.49
CA ARG A 368 -27.21 -3.50 3.22
C ARG A 368 -25.95 -2.71 3.49
N ASP A 369 -24.85 -3.10 2.86
CA ASP A 369 -23.52 -2.50 3.05
C ASP A 369 -23.18 -1.57 1.88
N GLY A 370 -23.43 -0.26 2.04
CA GLY A 370 -23.25 0.72 0.96
C GLY A 370 -21.82 0.78 0.42
N GLY A 371 -20.82 0.69 1.30
CA GLY A 371 -19.40 0.71 0.93
C GLY A 371 -18.93 -0.52 0.12
N ALA A 372 -19.80 -1.53 -0.02
CA ALA A 372 -19.54 -2.75 -0.78
C ALA A 372 -20.71 -3.17 -1.70
N ASP A 373 -21.66 -2.27 -1.94
CA ASP A 373 -22.83 -2.50 -2.80
C ASP A 373 -22.49 -2.30 -4.29
N TYR A 374 -23.48 -2.47 -5.16
CA TYR A 374 -23.39 -2.17 -6.59
C TYR A 374 -22.85 -0.77 -6.84
N ILE A 375 -21.78 -0.67 -7.64
CA ILE A 375 -21.18 0.59 -8.07
C ILE A 375 -22.23 1.51 -8.73
N GLU A 376 -23.15 0.96 -9.51
CA GLU A 376 -24.24 1.68 -10.16
C GLU A 376 -25.21 2.32 -9.16
N ARG A 377 -25.51 1.63 -8.06
CA ARG A 377 -26.40 2.14 -7.03
C ARG A 377 -25.74 3.28 -6.27
N ASN A 378 -24.45 3.15 -5.96
CA ASN A 378 -23.67 4.22 -5.36
C ASN A 378 -23.56 5.42 -6.33
N ALA A 379 -23.49 5.18 -7.64
CA ALA A 379 -23.54 6.23 -8.66
C ALA A 379 -24.88 6.99 -8.65
N MET A 380 -26.01 6.31 -8.42
CA MET A 380 -27.31 6.98 -8.25
C MET A 380 -27.34 7.95 -7.08
N VAL A 381 -26.64 7.63 -5.98
CA VAL A 381 -26.49 8.53 -4.83
C VAL A 381 -25.63 9.75 -5.18
N LEU A 382 -24.54 9.55 -5.92
CA LEU A 382 -23.71 10.65 -6.40
C LEU A 382 -24.49 11.61 -7.31
N ILE A 383 -25.35 11.11 -8.20
CA ILE A 383 -26.23 11.94 -9.03
C ILE A 383 -27.15 12.81 -8.17
N ALA A 384 -27.73 12.23 -7.11
CA ALA A 384 -28.54 12.99 -6.16
C ALA A 384 -27.72 14.08 -5.45
N LEU A 385 -26.48 13.78 -5.06
CA LEU A 385 -25.58 14.76 -4.43
C LEU A 385 -25.18 15.89 -5.40
N ILE A 386 -24.83 15.57 -6.64
CA ILE A 386 -24.52 16.55 -7.69
C ILE A 386 -25.70 17.51 -7.87
N ASN A 387 -26.92 16.99 -7.99
CA ASN A 387 -28.12 17.81 -8.15
C ASN A 387 -28.36 18.72 -6.94
N LYS A 388 -28.12 18.23 -5.73
CA LYS A 388 -28.21 19.03 -4.50
C LYS A 388 -27.16 20.14 -4.46
N VAL A 389 -25.90 19.83 -4.73
CA VAL A 389 -24.80 20.82 -4.75
C VAL A 389 -25.06 21.90 -5.81
N LYS A 390 -25.58 21.52 -6.99
CA LYS A 390 -25.98 22.48 -8.02
C LYS A 390 -27.06 23.45 -7.55
N GLN A 391 -28.07 22.97 -6.83
CA GLN A 391 -29.12 23.84 -6.28
C GLN A 391 -28.56 24.80 -5.23
N GLU A 392 -27.60 24.36 -4.42
CA GLU A 392 -26.92 25.21 -3.44
C GLU A 392 -26.04 26.27 -4.11
N LEU A 393 -25.30 25.92 -5.18
CA LEU A 393 -24.53 26.88 -5.98
C LEU A 393 -25.41 28.02 -6.51
N ILE A 394 -26.55 27.68 -7.11
CA ILE A 394 -27.53 28.66 -7.62
C ILE A 394 -28.05 29.54 -6.47
N SER A 395 -28.42 28.91 -5.35
CA SER A 395 -28.97 29.63 -4.18
C SER A 395 -27.94 30.58 -3.55
N ASN A 396 -26.66 30.23 -3.63
CA ASN A 396 -25.55 31.03 -3.12
C ASN A 396 -24.99 32.03 -4.15
N GLY A 397 -25.60 32.12 -5.34
CA GLY A 397 -25.18 33.05 -6.40
C GLY A 397 -23.82 32.72 -7.02
N SER A 398 -23.40 31.45 -6.95
CA SER A 398 -22.15 30.99 -7.56
C SER A 398 -22.38 30.41 -8.95
N SER A 399 -21.46 30.72 -9.87
CA SER A 399 -21.38 30.15 -11.22
C SER A 399 -20.23 29.15 -11.38
N GLU A 400 -19.61 28.71 -10.27
CA GLU A 400 -18.54 27.72 -10.32
C GLU A 400 -19.08 26.34 -10.72
N GLU A 401 -18.21 25.56 -11.35
CA GLU A 401 -18.49 24.18 -11.76
C GLU A 401 -17.86 23.19 -10.78
N ILE A 402 -18.51 22.04 -10.62
CA ILE A 402 -18.09 21.00 -9.69
C ILE A 402 -16.79 20.36 -10.19
N VAL A 403 -15.89 20.05 -9.25
CA VAL A 403 -14.79 19.10 -9.46
C VAL A 403 -15.13 17.80 -8.75
N ILE A 404 -14.90 16.66 -9.39
CA ILE A 404 -15.09 15.34 -8.77
C ILE A 404 -13.75 14.61 -8.70
N ILE A 405 -13.41 14.12 -7.51
CA ILE A 405 -12.26 13.25 -7.27
C ILE A 405 -12.79 11.91 -6.80
N GLY A 406 -12.51 10.87 -7.57
CA GLY A 406 -12.90 9.50 -7.26
C GLY A 406 -11.70 8.60 -6.99
N PRO A 407 -11.24 8.53 -5.73
CA PRO A 407 -10.32 7.49 -5.25
C PRO A 407 -10.89 6.08 -5.41
N SER A 408 -10.08 5.12 -5.87
CA SER A 408 -10.44 3.69 -5.92
C SER A 408 -11.79 3.45 -6.62
N MET A 409 -12.70 2.70 -5.98
CA MET A 409 -14.08 2.49 -6.44
C MET A 409 -14.84 3.80 -6.69
N GLY A 410 -14.55 4.88 -5.97
CA GLY A 410 -15.15 6.20 -6.15
C GLY A 410 -14.97 6.76 -7.56
N GLY A 411 -13.87 6.41 -8.25
CA GLY A 411 -13.67 6.78 -9.65
C GLY A 411 -14.60 6.02 -10.62
N GLN A 412 -14.94 4.77 -10.32
CA GLN A 412 -15.93 4.00 -11.08
C GLN A 412 -17.35 4.54 -10.84
N ILE A 413 -17.67 4.90 -9.60
CA ILE A 413 -18.91 5.57 -9.22
C ILE A 413 -19.06 6.89 -9.99
N ALA A 414 -18.01 7.72 -10.01
CA ALA A 414 -18.00 8.99 -10.74
C ALA A 414 -18.16 8.81 -12.25
N ARG A 415 -17.38 7.90 -12.86
CA ARG A 415 -17.46 7.59 -14.30
C ARG A 415 -18.87 7.19 -14.69
N TYR A 416 -19.49 6.26 -13.96
CA TYR A 416 -20.85 5.82 -14.23
C TYR A 416 -21.86 6.96 -14.03
N ALA A 417 -21.79 7.69 -12.91
CA ALA A 417 -22.74 8.75 -12.59
C ALA A 417 -22.74 9.87 -13.64
N LEU A 418 -21.57 10.38 -14.00
CA LEU A 418 -21.41 11.45 -14.99
C LEU A 418 -21.92 11.00 -16.36
N LYS A 419 -21.50 9.81 -16.80
CA LYS A 419 -21.92 9.28 -18.09
C LYS A 419 -23.42 8.98 -18.15
N TYR A 420 -23.98 8.42 -17.07
CA TYR A 420 -25.43 8.24 -16.94
C TYR A 420 -26.18 9.57 -17.03
N MET A 421 -25.66 10.63 -16.41
CA MET A 421 -26.26 11.96 -16.50
C MET A 421 -26.30 12.47 -17.94
N GLU A 422 -25.20 12.38 -18.68
CA GLU A 422 -25.13 12.76 -20.10
C GLU A 422 -26.12 11.97 -20.97
N ASP A 423 -26.14 10.64 -20.83
CA ASP A 423 -26.97 9.74 -21.64
C ASP A 423 -28.48 9.96 -21.39
N HIS A 424 -28.84 10.57 -20.26
CA HIS A 424 -30.22 10.91 -19.90
C HIS A 424 -30.51 12.42 -20.00
N GLY A 425 -29.64 13.20 -20.64
CA GLY A 425 -29.83 14.64 -20.83
C GLY A 425 -29.81 15.46 -19.54
N MET A 426 -29.21 14.94 -18.47
CA MET A 426 -29.00 15.63 -17.21
C MET A 426 -27.66 16.35 -17.23
N ASN A 427 -27.68 17.68 -17.05
CA ASN A 427 -26.45 18.45 -16.92
C ASN A 427 -25.80 18.18 -15.55
N HIS A 428 -24.55 17.67 -15.51
CA HIS A 428 -23.82 17.41 -14.27
C HIS A 428 -23.08 18.65 -13.70
N ASN A 429 -22.96 19.75 -14.46
CA ASN A 429 -22.27 20.99 -14.05
C ASN A 429 -20.88 20.72 -13.47
N THR A 430 -20.09 19.88 -14.15
CA THR A 430 -18.77 19.42 -13.68
C THR A 430 -17.74 19.75 -14.74
N ARG A 431 -16.63 20.38 -14.34
CA ARG A 431 -15.56 20.76 -15.27
C ARG A 431 -14.35 19.82 -15.26
N LEU A 432 -14.17 19.08 -14.16
CA LEU A 432 -13.02 18.21 -13.94
C LEU A 432 -13.43 16.94 -13.21
N PHE A 433 -13.01 15.80 -13.75
CA PHE A 433 -13.05 14.49 -13.12
C PHE A 433 -11.62 13.95 -12.96
N ILE A 434 -11.23 13.65 -11.72
CA ILE A 434 -9.97 12.99 -11.38
C ILE A 434 -10.27 11.55 -10.97
N ALA A 435 -9.91 10.58 -11.82
CA ALA A 435 -9.90 9.17 -11.47
C ALA A 435 -8.62 8.87 -10.69
N PHE A 436 -8.72 8.71 -9.36
CA PHE A 436 -7.56 8.51 -8.50
C PHE A 436 -7.39 7.03 -8.16
N ASP A 437 -6.40 6.38 -8.78
CA ASP A 437 -6.05 4.97 -8.62
C ASP A 437 -7.26 4.05 -8.77
N SER A 438 -8.16 4.40 -9.70
CA SER A 438 -9.45 3.76 -9.88
C SER A 438 -9.38 2.56 -10.84
N PRO A 439 -10.00 1.41 -10.53
CA PRO A 439 -9.89 0.20 -11.34
C PRO A 439 -10.77 0.22 -12.60
N ASN A 440 -10.41 1.00 -13.64
CA ASN A 440 -11.23 1.10 -14.87
C ASN A 440 -11.34 -0.20 -15.67
N HIS A 441 -10.39 -1.13 -15.52
CA HIS A 441 -10.49 -2.51 -16.04
C HIS A 441 -10.41 -3.56 -14.92
N GLY A 442 -10.72 -3.18 -13.70
CA GLY A 442 -10.70 -4.06 -12.53
C GLY A 442 -9.43 -3.97 -11.67
N ALA A 443 -9.53 -4.55 -10.48
CA ALA A 443 -8.54 -4.64 -9.44
C ALA A 443 -8.02 -6.08 -9.30
N ASN A 444 -6.96 -6.26 -8.52
CA ASN A 444 -6.35 -7.56 -8.32
C ASN A 444 -6.10 -7.86 -6.84
N ILE A 445 -6.65 -8.97 -6.35
CA ILE A 445 -6.14 -9.65 -5.16
C ILE A 445 -5.70 -11.03 -5.65
N PRO A 446 -4.42 -11.41 -5.50
CA PRO A 446 -3.92 -12.66 -6.04
C PRO A 446 -4.77 -13.87 -5.64
N ILE A 447 -5.08 -14.72 -6.61
CA ILE A 447 -6.02 -15.84 -6.40
C ILE A 447 -5.53 -16.81 -5.31
N GLY A 448 -4.21 -16.95 -5.15
CA GLY A 448 -3.60 -17.72 -4.06
C GLY A 448 -3.91 -17.16 -2.67
N LEU A 449 -3.93 -15.83 -2.53
CA LEU A 449 -4.29 -15.17 -1.26
C LEU A 449 -5.80 -15.24 -0.99
N GLN A 450 -6.64 -15.10 -2.02
CA GLN A 450 -8.08 -15.34 -1.88
C GLN A 450 -8.33 -16.77 -1.38
N MET A 451 -7.58 -17.76 -1.92
CA MET A 451 -7.67 -19.15 -1.50
C MET A 451 -7.20 -19.36 -0.07
N ALA A 452 -6.14 -18.66 0.35
CA ALA A 452 -5.66 -18.74 1.73
C ALA A 452 -6.73 -18.25 2.72
N ILE A 453 -7.40 -17.13 2.43
CA ILE A 453 -8.50 -16.61 3.25
C ILE A 453 -9.66 -17.60 3.26
N PHE A 454 -10.09 -18.06 2.08
CA PHE A 454 -11.18 -19.03 1.93
C PHE A 454 -10.90 -20.33 2.69
N TYR A 455 -9.68 -20.88 2.55
CA TYR A 455 -9.26 -22.12 3.20
C TYR A 455 -9.19 -21.95 4.72
N ALA A 456 -8.60 -20.85 5.20
CA ALA A 456 -8.59 -20.55 6.63
C ALA A 456 -10.02 -20.45 7.19
N GLY A 457 -10.92 -19.75 6.49
CA GLY A 457 -12.30 -19.54 6.93
C GLY A 457 -13.17 -20.79 6.91
N TYR A 458 -13.26 -21.46 5.75
CA TYR A 458 -14.21 -22.56 5.55
C TYR A 458 -13.65 -23.95 5.87
N TYR A 459 -12.33 -24.15 5.75
CA TYR A 459 -11.71 -25.45 6.06
C TYR A 459 -11.16 -25.48 7.48
N LEU A 460 -10.42 -24.46 7.90
CA LEU A 460 -9.84 -24.40 9.24
C LEU A 460 -10.75 -23.75 10.28
N ASP A 461 -11.99 -23.39 9.96
CA ASP A 461 -12.95 -22.78 10.89
C ASP A 461 -12.42 -21.47 11.55
N LYS A 462 -11.56 -20.72 10.85
CA LYS A 462 -11.04 -19.43 11.31
C LYS A 462 -12.06 -18.33 11.01
N GLU A 463 -12.68 -17.80 12.04
CA GLU A 463 -13.87 -16.99 11.89
C GLU A 463 -13.61 -15.60 11.30
N ASP A 464 -12.52 -14.94 11.66
CA ASP A 464 -12.17 -13.63 11.07
C ASP A 464 -11.84 -13.78 9.57
N ALA A 465 -11.23 -14.89 9.16
CA ALA A 465 -10.98 -15.18 7.75
C ALA A 465 -12.28 -15.47 7.00
N LEU A 466 -13.21 -16.22 7.61
CA LEU A 466 -14.55 -16.47 7.07
C LEU A 466 -15.33 -15.16 6.88
N ASP A 467 -15.28 -14.28 7.87
CA ASP A 467 -15.92 -12.96 7.83
C ASP A 467 -15.30 -12.08 6.74
N LYS A 468 -13.96 -11.93 6.72
CA LYS A 468 -13.22 -11.20 5.66
C LYS A 468 -13.56 -11.72 4.27
N TYR A 469 -13.66 -13.03 4.08
CA TYR A 469 -14.08 -13.61 2.81
C TYR A 469 -15.50 -13.17 2.43
N ASN A 470 -16.47 -13.42 3.31
CA ASN A 470 -17.89 -13.24 3.00
C ASN A 470 -18.28 -11.77 2.82
N THR A 471 -17.67 -10.88 3.57
CA THR A 471 -18.08 -9.48 3.58
C THR A 471 -17.20 -8.58 2.71
N LYS A 472 -15.96 -9.00 2.43
CA LYS A 472 -15.04 -8.22 1.58
C LYS A 472 -14.91 -8.87 0.21
N LEU A 473 -14.29 -10.04 0.12
CA LEU A 473 -14.00 -10.69 -1.17
C LEU A 473 -15.26 -11.13 -1.94
N ALA A 474 -16.30 -11.57 -1.23
CA ALA A 474 -17.56 -12.01 -1.83
C ALA A 474 -18.61 -10.89 -1.94
N SER A 475 -18.26 -9.65 -1.55
CA SER A 475 -19.16 -8.49 -1.68
C SER A 475 -19.45 -8.16 -3.14
N VAL A 476 -20.53 -7.41 -3.37
CA VAL A 476 -20.95 -7.04 -4.73
C VAL A 476 -19.90 -6.20 -5.43
N ALA A 477 -19.41 -5.14 -4.79
CA ALA A 477 -18.38 -4.27 -5.35
C ALA A 477 -17.08 -5.03 -5.66
N ALA A 478 -16.62 -5.90 -4.75
CA ALA A 478 -15.43 -6.71 -5.00
C ALA A 478 -15.63 -7.65 -6.20
N ARG A 479 -16.82 -8.25 -6.34
CA ARG A 479 -17.17 -9.08 -7.50
C ARG A 479 -17.22 -8.31 -8.82
N GLN A 480 -17.59 -7.03 -8.80
CA GLN A 480 -17.57 -6.17 -9.99
C GLN A 480 -16.13 -5.76 -10.37
N MET A 481 -15.25 -5.58 -9.38
CA MET A 481 -13.89 -5.07 -9.61
C MET A 481 -12.82 -6.15 -9.78
N LEU A 482 -12.87 -7.28 -9.10
CA LEU A 482 -11.79 -8.27 -9.12
C LEU A 482 -11.72 -9.01 -10.47
N ILE A 483 -10.58 -8.92 -11.15
CA ILE A 483 -10.32 -9.59 -12.44
C ILE A 483 -10.24 -11.11 -12.27
N HIS A 484 -9.51 -11.54 -11.25
CA HIS A 484 -9.47 -12.93 -10.81
C HIS A 484 -10.26 -13.03 -9.52
N GLN A 485 -11.22 -13.94 -9.48
CA GLN A 485 -12.04 -14.15 -8.30
C GLN A 485 -12.33 -15.63 -8.09
N LEU A 486 -12.28 -16.04 -6.82
CA LEU A 486 -12.84 -17.33 -6.42
C LEU A 486 -14.36 -17.27 -6.49
N GLY A 487 -14.94 -18.01 -7.43
CA GLY A 487 -16.36 -18.29 -7.40
C GLY A 487 -16.66 -19.38 -6.37
N ILE A 488 -17.82 -19.34 -5.74
CA ILE A 488 -18.31 -20.42 -4.87
C ILE A 488 -19.69 -20.85 -5.34
N SER A 489 -19.85 -22.16 -5.51
CA SER A 489 -21.16 -22.81 -5.56
C SER A 489 -21.38 -23.60 -4.28
N TYR A 490 -22.63 -23.88 -3.95
CA TYR A 490 -22.99 -24.62 -2.75
C TYR A 490 -23.58 -25.97 -3.16
N LEU A 491 -22.93 -27.07 -2.76
CA LEU A 491 -23.41 -28.42 -3.05
C LEU A 491 -23.88 -29.13 -1.78
N PRO A 492 -25.04 -29.83 -1.83
CA PRO A 492 -25.47 -30.69 -0.74
C PRO A 492 -24.60 -31.96 -0.72
N PHE A 493 -24.02 -32.27 0.42
CA PHE A 493 -23.28 -33.49 0.68
C PHE A 493 -23.53 -33.95 2.13
N MET A 494 -23.88 -35.22 2.32
CA MET A 494 -24.13 -35.80 3.65
C MET A 494 -25.14 -35.02 4.53
N GLY A 495 -26.17 -34.42 3.93
CA GLY A 495 -27.19 -33.64 4.64
C GLY A 495 -26.76 -32.21 5.03
N TRP A 496 -25.56 -31.79 4.61
CA TRP A 496 -25.02 -30.45 4.79
C TRP A 496 -24.78 -29.80 3.43
N THR A 497 -24.69 -28.48 3.39
CA THR A 497 -24.37 -27.73 2.17
C THR A 497 -22.97 -27.15 2.29
N PHE A 498 -22.07 -27.49 1.38
CA PHE A 498 -20.67 -27.06 1.42
C PHE A 498 -20.30 -26.17 0.24
N PRO A 499 -19.40 -25.19 0.44
CA PRO A 499 -18.87 -24.40 -0.64
C PRO A 499 -17.94 -25.26 -1.51
N VAL A 500 -18.10 -25.11 -2.81
CA VAL A 500 -17.26 -25.71 -3.85
C VAL A 500 -16.72 -24.57 -4.69
N ILE A 501 -15.40 -24.55 -4.83
CA ILE A 501 -14.72 -23.52 -5.60
C ILE A 501 -15.09 -23.70 -7.07
N THR A 502 -15.45 -22.58 -7.70
CA THR A 502 -15.71 -22.46 -9.13
C THR A 502 -14.80 -21.38 -9.71
N ASN A 503 -14.45 -21.52 -10.98
CA ASN A 503 -13.47 -20.64 -11.62
C ASN A 503 -14.11 -19.46 -12.38
N SER A 504 -15.37 -19.14 -12.11
CA SER A 504 -16.09 -18.09 -12.84
C SER A 504 -17.04 -17.33 -11.93
N GLU A 505 -16.89 -16.02 -11.91
CA GLU A 505 -17.82 -15.09 -11.28
C GLU A 505 -18.27 -14.05 -12.33
N PRO A 506 -19.53 -14.04 -12.78
CA PRO A 506 -19.96 -13.24 -13.93
C PRO A 506 -20.05 -11.73 -13.67
N PHE A 507 -19.98 -11.28 -12.42
CA PHE A 507 -20.20 -9.87 -12.06
C PHE A 507 -19.17 -8.93 -12.68
N HIS A 508 -17.87 -9.29 -12.66
CA HIS A 508 -16.82 -8.47 -13.27
C HIS A 508 -17.04 -8.30 -14.77
N ASN A 509 -17.30 -9.38 -15.50
CA ASN A 509 -17.56 -9.31 -16.94
C ASN A 509 -18.82 -8.53 -17.28
N THR A 510 -19.87 -8.66 -16.45
CA THR A 510 -21.13 -7.90 -16.62
C THR A 510 -20.90 -6.41 -16.40
N TRP A 511 -20.26 -6.05 -15.29
CA TRP A 511 -19.90 -4.67 -14.97
C TRP A 511 -18.99 -4.06 -16.03
N GLN A 512 -17.89 -4.74 -16.38
CA GLN A 512 -16.91 -4.27 -17.35
C GLN A 512 -17.56 -4.07 -18.73
N GLY A 513 -18.38 -5.03 -19.17
CA GLY A 513 -19.12 -4.91 -20.43
C GLY A 513 -20.09 -3.72 -20.44
N ASN A 514 -20.78 -3.46 -19.32
CA ASN A 514 -21.69 -2.32 -19.20
C ASN A 514 -20.95 -0.98 -19.22
N ILE A 515 -19.91 -0.82 -18.39
CA ILE A 515 -19.19 0.46 -18.28
C ILE A 515 -18.36 0.78 -19.53
N ASP A 516 -17.84 -0.23 -20.23
CA ASP A 516 -17.14 -0.04 -21.51
C ASP A 516 -18.11 0.32 -22.64
N ALA A 517 -19.31 -0.26 -22.65
CA ALA A 517 -20.36 0.12 -23.60
C ALA A 517 -20.87 1.55 -23.38
N MET A 518 -20.90 2.02 -22.12
CA MET A 518 -21.22 3.41 -21.79
C MET A 518 -20.08 4.36 -22.18
N GLY A 519 -18.82 3.94 -22.02
CA GLY A 519 -17.65 4.77 -22.30
C GLY A 519 -17.27 5.68 -21.11
N TYR A 520 -16.59 6.79 -21.42
CA TYR A 520 -16.21 7.82 -20.46
C TYR A 520 -17.14 9.04 -20.59
N PRO A 521 -17.29 9.85 -19.53
CA PRO A 521 -18.04 11.10 -19.63
C PRO A 521 -17.34 12.11 -20.54
N ASP A 522 -18.13 12.93 -21.21
CA ASP A 522 -17.74 13.97 -22.16
C ASP A 522 -18.07 15.38 -21.62
N GLY A 523 -17.61 16.43 -22.31
CA GLY A 523 -17.93 17.83 -21.93
C GLY A 523 -17.28 18.28 -20.61
N LEU A 524 -16.27 17.56 -20.14
CA LEU A 524 -15.47 17.85 -18.95
C LEU A 524 -14.04 17.36 -19.15
N ARG A 525 -13.10 17.96 -18.42
CA ARG A 525 -11.72 17.47 -18.38
C ARG A 525 -11.62 16.22 -17.52
N LYS A 526 -11.10 15.13 -18.07
CA LYS A 526 -10.92 13.86 -17.35
C LYS A 526 -9.43 13.52 -17.25
N VAL A 527 -8.96 13.31 -16.03
CA VAL A 527 -7.54 13.01 -15.77
C VAL A 527 -7.39 11.80 -14.85
N ALA A 528 -6.31 11.05 -15.01
CA ALA A 528 -5.99 9.89 -14.19
C ALA A 528 -4.82 10.19 -13.24
N LEU A 529 -5.01 9.98 -11.94
CA LEU A 529 -3.95 10.04 -10.94
C LEU A 529 -3.63 8.61 -10.50
N VAL A 530 -2.46 8.09 -10.82
CA VAL A 530 -2.14 6.66 -10.64
C VAL A 530 -0.99 6.46 -9.67
N ASN A 531 -1.14 5.52 -8.72
CA ASN A 531 -0.10 5.22 -7.73
C ASN A 531 0.95 4.20 -8.21
N GLY A 532 0.78 3.63 -9.40
CA GLY A 532 1.78 2.76 -10.03
C GLY A 532 2.89 3.53 -10.77
N ASN A 533 4.04 2.86 -10.94
CA ASN A 533 5.22 3.38 -11.64
C ASN A 533 5.26 3.06 -13.16
N ASN A 534 6.04 3.80 -13.94
CA ASN A 534 6.02 3.69 -15.41
C ASN A 534 6.78 2.51 -16.03
N SER A 535 7.16 1.51 -15.24
CA SER A 535 8.06 0.44 -15.66
C SER A 535 7.46 -0.95 -15.49
N GLY A 536 7.97 -1.92 -16.26
CA GLY A 536 7.46 -3.29 -16.27
C GLY A 536 7.64 -4.04 -14.93
N GLN A 537 7.37 -5.34 -14.96
CA GLN A 537 7.24 -6.28 -13.84
C GLN A 537 7.72 -5.77 -12.47
N TYR A 538 6.76 -5.50 -11.58
CA TYR A 538 6.98 -5.13 -10.18
C TYR A 538 7.47 -6.33 -9.34
N LYS A 539 6.98 -7.55 -9.66
CA LYS A 539 7.37 -8.81 -9.01
C LYS A 539 7.77 -9.86 -10.05
N THR A 540 8.35 -10.96 -9.58
CA THR A 540 8.69 -12.08 -10.44
C THR A 540 7.48 -13.00 -10.61
N SER A 541 7.13 -13.34 -11.85
CA SER A 541 6.04 -14.27 -12.14
C SER A 541 6.35 -15.67 -11.60
N GLY A 542 5.35 -16.36 -11.03
CA GLY A 542 5.55 -17.69 -10.44
C GLY A 542 6.33 -17.68 -9.12
N SER A 543 6.78 -16.53 -8.61
CA SER A 543 7.51 -16.48 -7.34
C SER A 543 6.57 -16.70 -6.17
N LEU A 544 7.11 -17.28 -5.10
CA LEU A 544 6.46 -17.32 -3.80
C LEU A 544 5.98 -15.91 -3.42
N MET A 545 4.83 -15.82 -2.78
CA MET A 545 4.18 -14.57 -2.35
C MET A 545 4.00 -14.54 -0.85
N MET A 546 3.43 -15.61 -0.29
CA MET A 546 3.32 -15.82 1.14
C MET A 546 3.82 -17.23 1.45
N HIS A 547 4.56 -17.37 2.54
CA HIS A 547 4.84 -18.65 3.16
C HIS A 547 4.61 -18.48 4.65
N TYR A 548 3.66 -19.22 5.18
CA TYR A 548 3.30 -19.21 6.57
C TYR A 548 3.65 -20.58 7.15
N ASN A 549 4.66 -20.63 8.01
CA ASN A 549 5.18 -21.87 8.55
C ASN A 549 5.10 -21.87 10.08
N VAL A 550 4.58 -22.95 10.63
CA VAL A 550 4.37 -23.14 12.06
C VAL A 550 5.38 -24.18 12.55
N TYR A 551 6.17 -23.83 13.56
CA TYR A 551 7.19 -24.70 14.17
C TYR A 551 6.88 -25.01 15.63
N ASP A 552 7.40 -26.14 16.12
CA ASP A 552 7.38 -26.46 17.55
C ASP A 552 8.43 -25.64 18.31
N VAL A 553 7.99 -24.92 19.35
CA VAL A 553 8.85 -24.06 20.20
C VAL A 553 8.89 -24.50 21.67
N ALA A 554 8.12 -25.51 22.12
CA ALA A 554 7.77 -25.60 23.54
C ALA A 554 8.08 -26.91 24.30
N THR A 555 8.66 -27.95 23.69
CA THR A 555 8.74 -29.26 24.38
C THR A 555 10.13 -29.85 24.61
N GLY A 556 11.22 -29.20 24.18
CA GLY A 556 12.56 -29.79 24.22
C GLY A 556 12.76 -30.96 23.22
N ILE A 557 11.72 -31.30 22.46
CA ILE A 557 11.73 -32.25 21.34
C ILE A 557 11.49 -31.44 20.06
N SER A 558 12.45 -31.42 19.13
CA SER A 558 12.25 -30.72 17.86
C SER A 558 11.39 -31.57 16.92
N LEU A 559 10.11 -31.22 16.78
CA LEU A 559 9.20 -31.84 15.82
C LEU A 559 9.32 -31.24 14.40
N GLY A 560 10.10 -30.19 14.19
CA GLY A 560 10.19 -29.50 12.89
C GLY A 560 8.87 -28.81 12.49
N ASN A 561 8.60 -28.71 11.18
CA ASN A 561 7.43 -27.99 10.66
C ASN A 561 6.12 -28.73 10.98
N LEU A 562 5.18 -28.01 11.60
CA LEU A 562 3.87 -28.49 12.04
C LEU A 562 2.76 -28.15 11.02
N ALA A 563 2.86 -26.99 10.38
CA ALA A 563 2.00 -26.61 9.27
C ALA A 563 2.76 -25.69 8.32
N ASP A 564 2.45 -25.81 7.03
CA ASP A 564 3.06 -25.03 5.96
C ASP A 564 1.96 -24.57 5.00
N MET A 565 1.80 -23.27 4.83
CA MET A 565 0.86 -22.66 3.90
C MET A 565 1.60 -21.72 2.96
N LYS A 566 1.42 -21.89 1.65
CA LYS A 566 2.13 -21.13 0.62
C LYS A 566 1.17 -20.61 -0.43
N THR A 567 1.48 -19.41 -0.92
CA THR A 567 0.84 -18.82 -2.09
C THR A 567 1.90 -18.29 -3.05
N TRP A 568 1.54 -18.23 -4.32
CA TRP A 568 2.44 -17.78 -5.38
C TRP A 568 1.77 -16.78 -6.31
N HIS A 569 2.59 -15.91 -6.92
CA HIS A 569 2.16 -15.09 -8.05
C HIS A 569 1.86 -16.01 -9.24
N LEU A 570 0.78 -15.73 -9.98
CA LEU A 570 0.47 -16.52 -11.17
C LEU A 570 1.54 -16.38 -12.27
N PRO A 571 1.69 -17.36 -13.17
CA PRO A 571 2.40 -17.17 -14.43
C PRO A 571 1.60 -16.25 -15.36
N SER A 572 2.23 -15.79 -16.44
CA SER A 572 1.52 -14.97 -17.45
C SER A 572 0.39 -15.73 -18.17
N SER A 573 0.43 -17.05 -18.21
CA SER A 573 -0.63 -17.88 -18.80
C SER A 573 -0.51 -19.33 -18.32
N GLY A 574 -1.62 -20.07 -18.38
CA GLY A 574 -1.65 -21.50 -18.14
C GLY A 574 -1.90 -21.89 -16.68
N SER A 575 -1.86 -23.19 -16.41
CA SER A 575 -2.20 -23.76 -15.11
C SER A 575 -1.00 -23.75 -14.16
N PHE A 576 -1.22 -23.29 -12.93
CA PHE A 576 -0.18 -23.15 -11.91
C PHE A 576 -0.72 -23.35 -10.49
N GLU A 577 0.09 -23.88 -9.59
CA GLU A 577 -0.25 -24.01 -8.17
C GLU A 577 -0.27 -22.62 -7.52
N ALA A 578 -1.46 -22.11 -7.23
CA ALA A 578 -1.63 -20.78 -6.65
C ALA A 578 -1.64 -20.84 -5.11
N PHE A 579 -2.05 -21.97 -4.52
CA PHE A 579 -2.11 -22.17 -3.08
C PHE A 579 -1.77 -23.60 -2.70
N TYR A 580 -1.07 -23.75 -1.57
CA TYR A 580 -0.68 -25.02 -0.98
C TYR A 580 -0.84 -24.94 0.54
N PHE A 581 -1.34 -26.02 1.15
CA PHE A 581 -1.39 -26.19 2.59
C PHE A 581 -1.00 -27.61 2.95
N LYS A 582 -0.14 -27.77 3.97
CA LYS A 582 0.17 -29.07 4.56
C LYS A 582 0.25 -28.93 6.07
N LYS A 583 -0.57 -29.70 6.77
CA LYS A 583 -0.44 -29.95 8.21
C LYS A 583 0.32 -31.26 8.43
N LYS A 584 1.16 -31.32 9.46
CA LYS A 584 1.90 -32.54 9.83
C LYS A 584 0.91 -33.69 10.08
N PHE A 585 1.26 -34.90 9.62
CA PHE A 585 0.43 -36.12 9.67
C PHE A 585 -0.89 -36.06 8.87
N LYS A 586 -1.12 -35.02 8.07
CA LYS A 586 -2.24 -34.91 7.12
C LYS A 586 -1.72 -34.82 5.69
N SER A 587 -2.54 -35.26 4.74
CA SER A 587 -2.26 -35.08 3.32
C SER A 587 -2.23 -33.59 2.97
N PRO A 588 -1.33 -33.15 2.07
CA PRO A 588 -1.34 -31.77 1.59
C PRO A 588 -2.59 -31.49 0.75
N TYR A 589 -3.03 -30.24 0.77
CA TYR A 589 -4.02 -29.69 -0.14
C TYR A 589 -3.34 -28.69 -1.08
N SER A 590 -3.59 -28.82 -2.38
CA SER A 590 -3.08 -27.92 -3.42
C SER A 590 -4.23 -27.39 -4.25
N TYR A 591 -4.19 -26.10 -4.58
CA TYR A 591 -5.11 -25.47 -5.51
C TYR A 591 -4.36 -24.95 -6.72
N THR A 592 -4.73 -25.47 -7.90
CA THR A 592 -4.21 -25.04 -9.19
C THR A 592 -5.22 -24.11 -9.85
N TYR A 593 -4.74 -22.96 -10.32
CA TYR A 593 -5.53 -22.01 -11.09
C TYR A 593 -5.01 -21.92 -12.53
N ASN A 594 -5.92 -21.85 -13.49
CA ASN A 594 -5.57 -21.69 -14.90
C ASN A 594 -5.71 -20.22 -15.30
N ASN A 595 -4.58 -19.53 -15.47
CA ASN A 595 -4.61 -18.15 -15.92
C ASN A 595 -4.91 -18.07 -17.43
N THR A 596 -6.12 -17.65 -17.77
CA THR A 596 -6.60 -17.48 -19.15
C THR A 596 -6.81 -16.02 -19.54
N THR A 597 -6.49 -15.06 -18.65
CA THR A 597 -6.68 -13.64 -18.97
C THR A 597 -5.71 -13.19 -20.07
N PRO A 598 -6.13 -12.35 -21.02
CA PRO A 598 -5.19 -11.72 -21.94
C PRO A 598 -4.26 -10.72 -21.25
N TYR A 599 -4.52 -10.35 -19.98
CA TYR A 599 -3.75 -9.37 -19.20
C TYR A 599 -2.40 -9.89 -18.68
N GLY A 600 -2.11 -11.17 -18.87
CA GLY A 600 -0.87 -11.78 -18.38
C GLY A 600 -0.85 -11.96 -16.86
N ASN A 601 0.31 -11.73 -16.24
CA ASN A 601 0.43 -11.82 -14.78
C ASN A 601 0.15 -10.46 -14.12
N ILE A 602 -1.08 -10.29 -13.65
CA ILE A 602 -1.51 -9.06 -12.97
C ILE A 602 -0.97 -8.95 -11.54
N ASP A 603 -0.64 -10.06 -10.85
CA ASP A 603 -0.09 -10.05 -9.49
C ASP A 603 1.25 -9.30 -9.42
N ALA A 604 2.00 -9.37 -10.52
CA ALA A 604 3.32 -8.78 -10.69
C ALA A 604 3.35 -7.54 -11.59
N ALA A 605 2.19 -7.02 -12.02
CA ALA A 605 2.13 -5.83 -12.85
C ALA A 605 2.58 -4.57 -12.06
N PRO A 606 3.06 -3.51 -12.74
CA PRO A 606 3.18 -2.21 -12.09
C PRO A 606 1.80 -1.64 -11.75
N GLY A 607 1.67 -0.94 -10.63
CA GLY A 607 0.36 -0.50 -10.12
C GLY A 607 0.36 -0.07 -8.67
N GLY A 608 -0.73 0.55 -8.21
CA GLY A 608 -0.96 0.82 -6.80
C GLY A 608 -0.93 -0.50 -6.01
N THR A 609 -0.24 -0.53 -4.88
CA THR A 609 -0.02 -1.77 -4.11
C THR A 609 -0.93 -1.89 -2.90
N TYR A 610 -1.19 -3.15 -2.52
CA TYR A 610 -1.89 -3.50 -1.28
C TYR A 610 -1.21 -4.67 -0.60
N ASN A 611 -1.34 -4.76 0.73
CA ASN A 611 -0.66 -5.77 1.54
C ASN A 611 -1.62 -6.87 2.03
N ALA A 612 -2.26 -7.58 1.09
CA ALA A 612 -3.17 -8.67 1.45
C ALA A 612 -2.43 -9.85 2.13
N ALA A 613 -1.18 -10.13 1.77
CA ALA A 613 -0.42 -11.22 2.37
C ALA A 613 -0.20 -10.99 3.88
N ARG A 614 0.11 -9.76 4.30
CA ARG A 614 0.20 -9.40 5.72
C ARG A 614 -1.14 -9.53 6.44
N GLN A 615 -2.24 -9.10 5.83
CA GLN A 615 -3.57 -9.25 6.46
C GLN A 615 -3.96 -10.71 6.67
N VAL A 616 -3.61 -11.59 5.74
CA VAL A 616 -3.78 -13.04 5.90
C VAL A 616 -2.92 -13.53 7.05
N LYS A 617 -1.64 -13.18 7.06
CA LYS A 617 -0.70 -13.59 8.11
C LYS A 617 -1.13 -13.12 9.51
N GLU A 618 -1.44 -11.84 9.67
CA GLU A 618 -1.91 -11.27 10.93
C GLU A 618 -3.21 -11.95 11.40
N GLY A 619 -4.14 -12.24 10.48
CA GLY A 619 -5.35 -13.01 10.82
C GLY A 619 -5.06 -14.42 11.35
N LEU A 620 -4.04 -15.09 10.78
CA LEU A 620 -3.62 -16.42 11.21
C LEU A 620 -2.83 -16.40 12.53
N ASP A 621 -2.02 -15.37 12.77
CA ASP A 621 -1.19 -15.22 13.98
C ASP A 621 -1.99 -14.89 15.24
N LEU A 622 -3.19 -14.34 15.09
CA LEU A 622 -4.10 -14.04 16.21
C LEU A 622 -4.73 -15.30 16.83
N GLY A 623 -4.31 -16.51 16.45
CA GLY A 623 -4.80 -17.77 17.00
C GLY A 623 -3.71 -18.81 17.21
N HIS A 624 -4.01 -19.82 18.03
CA HIS A 624 -3.14 -20.97 18.25
C HIS A 624 -3.27 -22.02 17.13
N PHE A 625 -2.18 -22.69 16.79
CA PHE A 625 -2.16 -23.79 15.81
C PHE A 625 -1.98 -25.15 16.50
N PRO A 626 -3.06 -25.82 16.93
CA PRO A 626 -2.95 -27.15 17.54
C PRO A 626 -2.50 -28.20 16.52
N VAL A 627 -1.50 -29.00 16.88
CA VAL A 627 -1.09 -30.20 16.12
C VAL A 627 -1.41 -31.44 16.94
N SER A 628 -2.31 -32.27 16.41
CA SER A 628 -2.61 -33.56 17.02
C SER A 628 -1.69 -34.64 16.46
N SER A 629 -1.01 -35.35 17.35
CA SER A 629 -0.39 -36.65 17.08
C SER A 629 -0.75 -37.59 18.23
N LEU A 630 -1.30 -38.75 17.93
CA LEU A 630 -1.83 -39.65 18.97
C LEU A 630 -0.77 -40.55 19.63
N ILE A 631 0.51 -40.41 19.26
CA ILE A 631 1.64 -41.10 19.93
C ILE A 631 2.16 -40.26 21.12
N TRP A 632 1.80 -38.98 21.22
CA TRP A 632 2.31 -38.05 22.25
C TRP A 632 1.21 -37.25 22.96
N GLY A 633 -0.06 -37.49 22.61
CA GLY A 633 -1.19 -36.67 23.03
C GLY A 633 -1.26 -35.30 22.35
N LEU A 634 -2.25 -34.48 22.74
CA LEU A 634 -2.33 -33.07 22.34
C LEU A 634 -1.05 -32.37 22.84
N ILE A 635 -0.16 -32.01 21.91
CA ILE A 635 0.91 -31.08 22.21
C ILE A 635 0.37 -29.70 21.82
N ASP A 636 -0.02 -28.92 22.82
CA ASP A 636 -0.32 -27.51 22.62
C ASP A 636 0.97 -26.76 22.39
N VAL A 637 1.29 -26.61 21.11
CA VAL A 637 2.36 -25.74 20.66
C VAL A 637 1.75 -24.38 20.36
N VAL A 638 2.24 -23.34 21.03
CA VAL A 638 2.06 -21.97 20.52
C VAL A 638 2.85 -21.88 19.22
N GLY A 639 2.15 -22.02 18.10
CA GLY A 639 2.75 -21.92 16.79
C GLY A 639 3.33 -20.52 16.58
N ASN A 640 4.66 -20.40 16.57
CA ASN A 640 5.31 -19.16 16.19
C ASN A 640 5.42 -19.12 14.65
N GLY A 641 4.39 -18.57 14.01
CA GLY A 641 4.36 -18.34 12.58
C GLY A 641 5.47 -17.39 12.17
N THR A 642 6.51 -17.89 11.50
CA THR A 642 7.51 -17.01 10.86
C THR A 642 7.14 -16.85 9.39
N LEU A 643 6.88 -15.60 8.96
CA LEU A 643 6.93 -15.27 7.54
C LEU A 643 8.38 -15.35 7.11
N PRO A 644 8.73 -16.11 6.07
CA PRO A 644 9.95 -15.84 5.34
C PRO A 644 9.88 -14.41 4.83
N TYR A 645 10.88 -13.65 5.24
CA TYR A 645 11.25 -12.30 4.81
C TYR A 645 11.32 -12.11 3.27
N TYR A 646 11.08 -13.15 2.48
CA TYR A 646 11.43 -13.23 1.07
C TYR A 646 10.22 -13.47 0.18
N SER A 647 9.35 -12.48 0.06
CA SER A 647 8.68 -12.12 -1.21
C SER A 647 7.69 -10.97 -1.00
N GLY A 648 8.25 -9.79 -0.69
CA GLY A 648 7.59 -8.50 -0.46
C GLY A 648 6.07 -8.53 -0.29
N ASP A 649 5.64 -8.27 0.94
CA ASP A 649 4.26 -8.28 1.46
C ASP A 649 3.19 -7.63 0.55
N ARG A 650 3.61 -6.75 -0.36
CA ARG A 650 2.77 -6.00 -1.29
C ARG A 650 2.66 -6.65 -2.66
N HIS A 651 1.43 -6.86 -3.12
CA HIS A 651 1.10 -7.23 -4.50
C HIS A 651 0.59 -6.01 -5.27
N CYS A 652 0.53 -6.12 -6.60
CA CYS A 652 -0.16 -5.15 -7.44
C CYS A 652 -1.68 -5.26 -7.24
N PHE A 653 -2.29 -4.24 -6.63
CA PHE A 653 -3.72 -4.17 -6.37
C PHE A 653 -4.46 -3.41 -7.48
N MET A 654 -3.85 -2.31 -7.96
CA MET A 654 -4.37 -1.45 -9.01
C MET A 654 -3.40 -1.36 -10.19
N PRO A 655 -3.43 -2.33 -11.13
CA PRO A 655 -2.52 -2.32 -12.29
C PRO A 655 -2.66 -1.05 -13.12
N ILE A 656 -1.55 -0.48 -13.60
CA ILE A 656 -1.57 0.79 -14.35
C ILE A 656 -2.38 0.70 -15.64
N ALA A 657 -2.32 -0.45 -16.32
CA ALA A 657 -3.13 -0.67 -17.51
C ALA A 657 -4.63 -0.56 -17.21
N SER A 658 -5.05 -1.00 -16.02
CA SER A 658 -6.41 -0.83 -15.53
C SER A 658 -6.68 0.59 -15.10
N THR A 659 -5.83 1.20 -14.28
CA THR A 659 -6.11 2.55 -13.76
C THR A 659 -6.12 3.64 -14.82
N LEU A 660 -5.28 3.50 -15.86
CA LEU A 660 -5.27 4.42 -16.99
C LEU A 660 -6.36 4.13 -18.03
N GLY A 661 -7.15 3.05 -17.90
CA GLY A 661 -8.25 2.76 -18.82
C GLY A 661 -7.77 2.56 -20.26
N PHE A 662 -6.83 1.66 -20.49
CA PHE A 662 -6.32 1.38 -21.84
C PHE A 662 -7.44 0.90 -22.77
N LYS A 663 -7.64 1.60 -23.90
CA LYS A 663 -8.67 1.23 -24.90
C LYS A 663 -8.52 -0.20 -25.43
N ASN A 664 -7.28 -0.68 -25.51
CA ASN A 664 -6.95 -2.05 -25.91
C ASN A 664 -6.20 -2.75 -24.76
N PRO A 665 -6.91 -3.25 -23.73
CA PRO A 665 -6.27 -3.78 -22.54
C PRO A 665 -5.74 -5.21 -22.72
N ALA A 666 -6.01 -5.87 -23.86
CA ALA A 666 -5.65 -7.27 -24.13
C ALA A 666 -4.14 -7.45 -24.48
N PHE A 667 -3.27 -7.24 -23.51
CA PHE A 667 -1.83 -7.49 -23.58
C PHE A 667 -1.28 -7.84 -22.18
N ASN A 668 -0.06 -8.38 -22.10
CA ASN A 668 0.55 -8.67 -20.80
C ASN A 668 0.89 -7.38 -20.02
N TRP A 669 0.06 -7.03 -19.03
CA TRP A 669 0.21 -5.83 -18.21
C TRP A 669 1.52 -5.80 -17.43
N ALA A 670 2.06 -6.96 -17.10
CA ALA A 670 3.36 -7.08 -16.43
C ALA A 670 4.51 -6.57 -17.31
N THR A 671 4.33 -6.48 -18.63
CA THR A 671 5.36 -5.99 -19.56
C THR A 671 5.21 -4.49 -19.90
N LEU A 672 4.21 -3.81 -19.33
CA LEU A 672 3.93 -2.42 -19.65
C LEU A 672 5.09 -1.50 -19.24
N ASN A 673 5.59 -0.72 -20.19
CA ASN A 673 6.57 0.34 -19.96
C ASN A 673 6.15 1.59 -20.74
N ILE A 674 6.01 2.71 -20.04
CA ILE A 674 5.50 3.97 -20.62
C ILE A 674 6.45 5.16 -20.45
N ASN A 675 7.72 4.90 -20.09
CA ASN A 675 8.71 5.96 -19.82
C ASN A 675 8.96 6.92 -21.00
N ASN A 676 8.78 6.47 -22.24
CA ASN A 676 8.98 7.28 -23.45
C ASN A 676 7.71 7.32 -24.32
N ARG A 677 6.55 7.15 -23.68
CA ARG A 677 5.25 7.11 -24.35
C ARG A 677 4.38 8.24 -23.86
N ASN A 678 3.52 8.73 -24.74
CA ASN A 678 2.48 9.67 -24.37
C ASN A 678 1.14 9.04 -24.69
N LEU A 679 0.52 8.43 -23.69
CA LEU A 679 -0.67 7.62 -23.89
C LEU A 679 -1.86 8.44 -24.38
N VAL A 680 -1.94 9.73 -24.01
CA VAL A 680 -2.98 10.64 -24.50
C VAL A 680 -2.81 10.89 -25.99
N CYS A 681 -1.60 11.29 -26.42
CA CYS A 681 -1.36 11.60 -27.83
C CYS A 681 -1.29 10.37 -28.74
N GLU A 682 -1.00 9.19 -28.19
CA GLU A 682 -1.12 7.92 -28.89
C GLU A 682 -2.59 7.46 -29.04
N GLY A 683 -3.53 8.12 -28.36
CA GLY A 683 -4.93 7.68 -28.30
C GLY A 683 -5.12 6.34 -27.58
N ALA A 684 -4.18 5.97 -26.70
CA ALA A 684 -4.18 4.69 -26.00
C ALA A 684 -5.15 4.66 -24.80
N ILE A 685 -5.54 5.82 -24.29
CA ILE A 685 -6.41 6.02 -23.13
C ILE A 685 -7.44 7.11 -23.44
N ASP A 686 -8.55 7.16 -22.71
CA ASP A 686 -9.58 8.21 -22.86
C ASP A 686 -9.30 9.45 -22.02
N PHE A 687 -8.38 9.39 -21.07
CA PHE A 687 -8.02 10.55 -20.25
C PHE A 687 -7.29 11.64 -21.05
N ASP A 688 -7.53 12.90 -20.70
CA ASP A 688 -6.90 14.07 -21.32
C ASP A 688 -5.52 14.37 -20.70
N ASN A 689 -5.24 13.83 -19.53
CA ASN A 689 -3.94 13.87 -18.88
C ASN A 689 -3.81 12.74 -17.85
N TYR A 690 -2.58 12.41 -17.47
CA TYR A 690 -2.33 11.45 -16.41
C TYR A 690 -1.07 11.76 -15.60
N PHE A 691 -1.10 11.35 -14.34
CA PHE A 691 0.04 11.27 -13.45
C PHE A 691 0.29 9.83 -13.06
N THR A 692 1.56 9.50 -12.89
CA THR A 692 2.07 8.19 -12.49
C THR A 692 3.18 8.38 -11.47
N GLU A 693 3.32 7.45 -10.53
CA GLU A 693 4.40 7.48 -9.53
C GLU A 693 5.76 7.15 -10.18
N VAL A 694 6.40 8.14 -10.76
CA VAL A 694 7.76 8.01 -11.32
C VAL A 694 8.73 8.65 -10.37
N ASP A 695 9.63 7.91 -9.76
CA ASP A 695 10.93 8.49 -9.39
C ASP A 695 11.76 8.58 -10.68
N GLN A 696 11.82 9.77 -11.30
CA GLN A 696 12.53 9.95 -12.57
C GLN A 696 14.05 9.68 -12.44
N TYR A 697 14.55 9.56 -11.21
CA TYR A 697 15.95 9.36 -10.90
C TYR A 697 16.29 7.90 -10.52
N TYR A 698 15.36 7.13 -9.96
CA TYR A 698 15.49 5.68 -9.80
C TYR A 698 14.74 4.96 -10.92
N LYS A 699 15.45 4.58 -11.98
CA LYS A 699 15.01 3.60 -13.00
C LYS A 699 14.85 2.18 -12.44
N SER A 700 14.47 2.01 -11.18
CA SER A 700 14.16 0.70 -10.60
C SER A 700 12.65 0.51 -10.60
N ALA A 701 12.21 -0.66 -11.04
CA ALA A 701 10.80 -1.08 -11.05
C ALA A 701 10.15 -1.22 -9.65
N ALA A 702 10.83 -0.74 -8.60
CA ALA A 702 10.52 -1.03 -7.20
C ALA A 702 9.63 0.02 -6.50
N ASN A 703 9.35 1.17 -7.12
CA ASN A 703 8.69 2.30 -6.43
C ASN A 703 7.20 2.46 -6.80
N ASN A 704 6.41 1.38 -6.73
CA ASN A 704 4.95 1.51 -6.71
C ASN A 704 4.51 2.14 -5.37
N GLY A 705 3.55 3.06 -5.42
CA GLY A 705 2.90 3.64 -4.25
C GLY A 705 1.86 2.69 -3.63
N ASP A 706 1.52 2.93 -2.36
CA ASP A 706 0.34 2.34 -1.76
C ASP A 706 -0.92 2.88 -2.47
N HIS A 707 -1.94 2.03 -2.58
CA HIS A 707 -3.23 2.40 -3.17
C HIS A 707 -3.82 3.66 -2.52
N VAL A 708 -4.30 4.61 -3.33
CA VAL A 708 -4.91 5.89 -2.92
C VAL A 708 -3.96 6.79 -2.08
N ARG A 709 -2.65 6.55 -2.14
CA ARG A 709 -1.70 7.40 -1.41
C ARG A 709 -1.46 8.73 -2.13
N ILE A 710 -1.67 9.84 -1.43
CA ILE A 710 -1.25 11.16 -1.88
C ILE A 710 0.17 11.45 -1.37
N ASN A 711 1.00 12.05 -2.22
CA ASN A 711 2.30 12.59 -1.85
C ASN A 711 2.48 14.00 -2.40
N GLU A 712 3.59 14.65 -2.05
CA GLU A 712 3.89 16.03 -2.44
C GLU A 712 3.78 16.29 -3.96
N ARG A 713 4.15 15.32 -4.80
CA ARG A 713 4.12 15.47 -6.27
C ARG A 713 2.73 15.26 -6.83
N SER A 714 2.04 14.20 -6.39
CA SER A 714 0.67 13.93 -6.81
C SER A 714 -0.29 15.03 -6.33
N ALA A 715 -0.14 15.51 -5.08
CA ALA A 715 -0.90 16.64 -4.54
C ALA A 715 -0.70 17.89 -5.39
N ARG A 716 0.54 18.25 -5.72
CA ARG A 716 0.85 19.44 -6.52
C ARG A 716 0.28 19.34 -7.95
N TRP A 717 0.44 18.19 -8.59
CA TRP A 717 -0.11 17.96 -9.92
C TRP A 717 -1.64 18.02 -9.92
N ALA A 718 -2.28 17.35 -8.95
CA ALA A 718 -3.73 17.38 -8.79
C ALA A 718 -4.23 18.79 -8.50
N MET A 719 -3.50 19.57 -7.69
CA MET A 719 -3.82 20.97 -7.42
C MET A 719 -3.79 21.83 -8.69
N GLU A 720 -2.79 21.66 -9.57
CA GLU A 720 -2.76 22.39 -10.84
C GLU A 720 -3.94 22.01 -11.75
N GLU A 721 -4.31 20.72 -11.82
CA GLU A 721 -5.52 20.31 -12.53
C GLU A 721 -6.78 20.90 -11.90
N ILE A 722 -6.90 20.91 -10.57
CA ILE A 722 -8.04 21.50 -9.87
C ILE A 722 -8.14 23.01 -10.11
N ARG A 723 -7.02 23.74 -10.08
CA ARG A 723 -7.00 25.19 -10.31
C ARG A 723 -7.40 25.57 -11.73
N TYR A 724 -6.87 24.86 -12.73
CA TYR A 724 -6.89 25.32 -14.12
C TYR A 724 -7.64 24.40 -15.08
N GLY A 725 -7.80 23.14 -14.72
CA GLY A 725 -8.37 22.08 -15.56
C GLY A 725 -9.73 22.44 -16.14
N LYS A 726 -9.79 22.47 -17.47
CA LYS A 726 -11.02 22.69 -18.27
C LYS A 726 -11.02 21.81 -19.52
N ASP A 727 -12.22 21.47 -19.97
CA ASP A 727 -12.41 20.73 -21.22
C ASP A 727 -11.80 21.48 -22.42
N GLY A 728 -11.35 20.76 -23.43
CA GLY A 728 -10.72 21.30 -24.65
C GLY A 728 -9.28 21.82 -24.47
N CYS A 729 -8.68 21.68 -23.28
CA CYS A 729 -7.29 22.07 -23.05
C CYS A 729 -6.32 21.25 -23.93
N PRO A 730 -5.32 21.86 -24.62
CA PRO A 730 -4.51 21.14 -25.59
C PRO A 730 -3.59 20.10 -24.95
N ASN A 731 -3.53 18.92 -25.58
CA ASN A 731 -2.68 17.82 -25.15
C ASN A 731 -1.19 18.12 -25.41
N ILE A 732 -0.34 17.96 -24.39
CA ILE A 732 1.10 18.16 -24.51
C ILE A 732 1.78 16.85 -24.86
N CYS A 733 2.14 16.70 -26.15
CA CYS A 733 2.66 15.45 -26.68
C CYS A 733 4.13 15.17 -26.39
N ALA A 734 4.97 16.21 -26.26
CA ALA A 734 6.40 16.06 -26.03
C ALA A 734 6.71 15.17 -24.81
N THR A 735 7.66 14.24 -24.94
CA THR A 735 8.04 13.28 -23.88
C THR A 735 9.50 13.39 -23.48
N LYS A 736 10.36 13.89 -24.38
CA LYS A 736 11.80 13.95 -24.16
C LYS A 736 12.41 15.18 -24.82
N ILE A 737 13.60 15.54 -24.34
CA ILE A 737 14.45 16.53 -24.98
C ILE A 737 15.59 15.79 -25.68
N GLU A 738 15.84 16.13 -26.94
CA GLU A 738 16.87 15.53 -27.79
C GLU A 738 17.90 16.56 -28.18
N GLN A 739 19.16 16.14 -28.27
CA GLN A 739 20.22 16.97 -28.84
C GLN A 739 20.18 16.87 -30.36
N VAL A 740 20.21 18.02 -31.05
CA VAL A 740 20.26 18.06 -32.50
C VAL A 740 21.64 17.56 -32.97
N GLY A 741 21.65 16.55 -33.85
CA GLY A 741 22.88 15.92 -34.34
C GLY A 741 23.35 14.70 -33.53
N GLY A 742 22.51 14.20 -32.61
CA GLY A 742 22.79 13.06 -31.74
C GLY A 742 23.28 13.49 -30.36
N ASP A 743 23.19 12.60 -29.38
CA ASP A 743 23.76 12.83 -28.05
C ASP A 743 25.29 12.91 -28.19
N ARG A 744 25.80 14.15 -28.15
CA ARG A 744 27.20 14.47 -28.28
C ARG A 744 27.67 15.18 -27.04
N PHE A 745 28.96 15.03 -26.81
CA PHE A 745 29.65 15.74 -25.76
C PHE A 745 29.47 17.26 -25.88
N LEU A 746 29.20 17.95 -24.77
CA LEU A 746 29.08 19.41 -24.77
C LEU A 746 30.47 20.03 -24.75
N CYS A 747 30.95 20.53 -25.89
CA CYS A 747 32.23 21.21 -26.00
C CYS A 747 32.15 22.66 -25.42
N PRO A 748 33.17 23.12 -24.68
CA PRO A 748 33.18 24.48 -24.12
C PRO A 748 33.11 25.55 -25.20
N GLY A 749 32.32 26.60 -24.96
CA GLY A 749 32.19 27.72 -25.89
C GLY A 749 31.39 27.42 -27.17
N VAL A 750 31.00 26.15 -27.39
CA VAL A 750 30.20 25.73 -28.54
C VAL A 750 28.71 25.78 -28.18
N ASN A 751 27.90 26.27 -29.12
CA ASN A 751 26.45 26.27 -29.00
C ASN A 751 25.89 24.90 -29.38
N PHE A 752 25.06 24.34 -28.50
CA PHE A 752 24.33 23.09 -28.73
C PHE A 752 22.84 23.37 -28.73
N THR A 753 22.16 22.89 -29.76
CA THR A 753 20.71 22.99 -29.87
C THR A 753 20.09 21.71 -29.32
N PHE A 754 19.16 21.89 -28.40
CA PHE A 754 18.27 20.85 -27.92
C PHE A 754 16.85 21.16 -28.36
N LYS A 755 16.11 20.13 -28.74
CA LYS A 755 14.71 20.24 -29.17
C LYS A 755 13.84 19.25 -28.42
N LEU A 756 12.57 19.59 -28.28
CA LEU A 756 11.55 18.62 -27.91
C LEU A 756 11.36 17.61 -29.05
N ASP A 757 11.07 16.37 -28.70
CA ASP A 757 10.75 15.30 -29.65
C ASP A 757 9.50 15.59 -30.49
N VAL A 758 8.54 16.28 -29.90
CA VAL A 758 7.32 16.73 -30.56
C VAL A 758 7.15 18.25 -30.36
N ASN A 759 6.72 18.94 -31.42
CA ASN A 759 6.42 20.36 -31.33
C ASN A 759 5.23 20.62 -30.39
N VAL A 760 5.39 21.63 -29.54
CA VAL A 760 4.39 22.13 -28.62
C VAL A 760 3.26 22.80 -29.42
N PRO A 761 1.98 22.51 -29.09
CA PRO A 761 0.84 23.08 -29.80
C PRO A 761 0.79 24.60 -29.62
N ALA A 762 0.15 25.31 -30.56
CA ALA A 762 0.03 26.78 -30.54
C ALA A 762 -0.62 27.31 -29.25
N GLY A 763 -1.52 26.52 -28.64
CA GLY A 763 -2.13 26.80 -27.34
C GLY A 763 -1.25 26.44 -26.14
N ALA A 764 0.07 26.39 -26.25
CA ALA A 764 0.94 26.11 -25.11
C ALA A 764 2.24 26.91 -25.17
N THR A 765 2.82 27.16 -24.00
CA THR A 765 4.07 27.94 -23.87
C THR A 765 5.11 27.17 -23.09
N THR A 766 6.35 27.18 -23.57
CA THR A 766 7.47 26.48 -22.92
C THR A 766 8.43 27.48 -22.29
N THR A 767 8.79 27.24 -21.03
CA THR A 767 9.93 27.88 -20.39
C THR A 767 11.06 26.88 -20.21
N TRP A 768 12.29 27.34 -20.43
CA TRP A 768 13.49 26.51 -20.34
C TRP A 768 14.36 26.93 -19.17
N GLU A 769 14.92 25.93 -18.50
CA GLU A 769 15.80 26.11 -17.34
C GLU A 769 16.98 25.15 -17.48
N VAL A 770 18.17 25.61 -17.10
CA VAL A 770 19.40 24.81 -17.14
C VAL A 770 20.06 24.80 -15.76
N SER A 771 20.72 23.70 -15.42
CA SER A 771 21.67 23.70 -14.30
C SER A 771 22.78 24.72 -14.56
N SER A 772 23.36 25.30 -13.51
CA SER A 772 24.58 26.11 -13.67
C SER A 772 25.70 25.37 -14.44
N GLY A 773 26.64 26.13 -15.01
CA GLY A 773 27.65 25.61 -15.96
C GLY A 773 27.13 25.46 -17.41
N LEU A 774 25.82 25.64 -17.60
CA LEU A 774 25.18 25.89 -18.88
C LEU A 774 24.55 27.27 -18.85
N ILE A 775 24.55 27.94 -19.99
CA ILE A 775 23.79 29.17 -20.22
C ILE A 775 22.86 28.99 -21.40
N ILE A 776 21.65 29.52 -21.28
CA ILE A 776 20.71 29.60 -22.40
C ILE A 776 21.14 30.79 -23.27
N VAL A 777 21.48 30.51 -24.52
CA VAL A 777 21.85 31.52 -25.53
C VAL A 777 20.61 32.09 -26.19
N SER A 778 19.67 31.20 -26.54
CA SER A 778 18.35 31.56 -27.09
C SER A 778 17.39 30.39 -26.91
N TYR A 779 16.10 30.64 -26.96
CA TYR A 779 15.10 29.58 -26.90
C TYR A 779 13.80 29.96 -27.61
N SER A 780 12.96 28.96 -27.83
CA SER A 780 11.60 29.04 -28.35
C SER A 780 10.74 27.99 -27.66
N ASN A 781 9.48 27.84 -28.07
CA ASN A 781 8.61 26.79 -27.53
C ASN A 781 9.15 25.36 -27.75
N ASN A 782 9.88 25.11 -28.84
CA ASN A 782 10.25 23.76 -29.27
C ASN A 782 11.74 23.44 -29.14
N GLN A 783 12.58 24.45 -28.97
CA GLN A 783 14.03 24.29 -28.92
C GLN A 783 14.70 25.33 -28.04
N VAL A 784 15.86 24.96 -27.51
CA VAL A 784 16.74 25.79 -26.72
C VAL A 784 18.17 25.62 -27.22
N VAL A 785 18.87 26.74 -27.38
CA VAL A 785 20.31 26.76 -27.65
C VAL A 785 21.00 27.01 -26.32
N VAL A 786 21.80 26.05 -25.90
CA VAL A 786 22.61 26.17 -24.68
C VAL A 786 24.09 26.18 -25.04
N ARG A 787 24.88 26.84 -24.21
CA ARG A 787 26.34 26.84 -24.32
C ARG A 787 26.93 26.47 -22.98
N SER A 788 27.95 25.62 -22.97
CA SER A 788 28.71 25.35 -21.75
C SER A 788 29.68 26.50 -21.46
N THR A 789 29.74 26.92 -20.19
CA THR A 789 30.61 28.01 -19.73
C THR A 789 32.06 27.59 -19.47
N GLY A 790 32.39 26.30 -19.59
CA GLY A 790 33.73 25.78 -19.32
C GLY A 790 33.99 25.46 -17.84
N GLY A 791 34.75 24.39 -17.58
CA GLY A 791 35.18 23.89 -16.26
C GLY A 791 36.11 22.68 -16.39
N THR A 792 36.79 22.23 -15.32
CA THR A 792 37.70 21.06 -15.35
C THR A 792 37.05 19.76 -14.85
N THR A 793 35.88 19.85 -14.20
CA THR A 793 35.20 18.71 -13.59
C THR A 793 33.87 18.39 -14.26
N ALA A 794 33.69 17.12 -14.63
CA ALA A 794 32.48 16.61 -15.26
C ALA A 794 31.35 16.45 -14.24
N TYR A 795 30.58 17.52 -14.02
CA TYR A 795 29.35 17.45 -13.24
C TYR A 795 28.16 17.10 -14.13
N HIS A 796 27.24 16.28 -13.61
CA HIS A 796 25.95 15.97 -14.24
C HIS A 796 25.13 17.26 -14.43
N ARG A 797 25.11 17.81 -15.66
CA ARG A 797 24.26 18.95 -16.02
C ARG A 797 22.86 18.49 -16.43
N PHE A 798 21.86 19.36 -16.24
CA PHE A 798 20.49 19.12 -16.66
C PHE A 798 19.93 20.26 -17.51
N LEU A 799 18.95 19.91 -18.33
CA LEU A 799 18.08 20.80 -19.06
C LEU A 799 16.63 20.44 -18.74
N LYS A 800 15.80 21.46 -18.51
CA LYS A 800 14.40 21.32 -18.12
C LYS A 800 13.52 22.17 -19.03
N ALA A 801 12.47 21.57 -19.56
CA ALA A 801 11.38 22.27 -20.23
C ALA A 801 10.12 22.18 -19.37
N THR A 802 9.50 23.32 -19.07
CA THR A 802 8.18 23.40 -18.43
C THR A 802 7.18 23.90 -19.46
N ILE A 803 6.22 23.06 -19.83
CA ILE A 803 5.23 23.33 -20.88
C ILE A 803 3.88 23.56 -20.20
N VAL A 804 3.35 24.78 -20.34
CA VAL A 804 2.06 25.18 -19.75
C VAL A 804 1.00 25.18 -20.84
N PRO A 805 -0.05 24.33 -20.76
CA PRO A 805 -1.14 24.34 -21.71
C PRO A 805 -2.07 25.53 -21.43
N LYS A 806 -2.53 26.19 -22.49
CA LYS A 806 -3.32 27.41 -22.44
C LYS A 806 -4.54 27.35 -23.36
N MET A 807 -5.61 27.99 -22.92
CA MET A 807 -6.81 28.25 -23.70
C MET A 807 -7.16 29.73 -23.56
N ALA A 808 -7.38 30.42 -24.68
CA ALA A 808 -7.63 31.87 -24.71
C ALA A 808 -6.60 32.69 -23.91
N GLY A 809 -5.33 32.26 -23.88
CA GLY A 809 -4.23 32.94 -23.18
C GLY A 809 -4.06 32.59 -21.71
N ALA A 810 -5.02 31.93 -21.06
CA ALA A 810 -4.96 31.48 -19.67
C ALA A 810 -4.57 30.00 -19.55
N GLN A 811 -3.93 29.60 -18.46
CA GLN A 811 -3.63 28.18 -18.19
C GLN A 811 -4.92 27.38 -18.06
N CYS A 812 -4.95 26.17 -18.64
CA CYS A 812 -6.16 25.33 -18.68
C CYS A 812 -5.98 23.89 -18.15
N GLY A 813 -4.82 23.57 -17.60
CA GLY A 813 -4.47 22.25 -17.07
C GLY A 813 -3.08 22.24 -16.44
N ALA A 814 -2.66 21.09 -15.89
CA ALA A 814 -1.36 20.98 -15.23
C ALA A 814 -0.19 21.13 -16.22
N SER A 815 0.89 21.71 -15.72
CA SER A 815 2.12 21.91 -16.49
C SER A 815 2.84 20.58 -16.71
N LYS A 816 3.31 20.33 -17.93
CA LYS A 816 4.17 19.17 -18.22
C LYS A 816 5.63 19.55 -18.06
N ILE A 817 6.36 18.80 -17.25
CA ILE A 817 7.81 19.01 -17.06
C ILE A 817 8.57 17.87 -17.72
N ILE A 818 9.55 18.21 -18.55
CA ILE A 818 10.42 17.26 -19.25
C ILE A 818 11.87 17.60 -18.88
N PHE A 819 12.61 16.58 -18.44
CA PHE A 819 14.02 16.70 -18.07
C PHE A 819 14.92 15.92 -19.04
N LYS A 820 16.09 16.49 -19.33
CA LYS A 820 17.25 15.77 -19.86
C LYS A 820 18.41 15.98 -18.91
N GLU A 821 18.83 14.91 -18.26
CA GLU A 821 20.01 14.87 -17.40
C GLU A 821 21.19 14.17 -18.11
N GLY A 822 22.33 14.09 -17.42
CA GLY A 822 23.49 13.35 -17.92
C GLY A 822 24.19 14.05 -19.09
N LEU A 823 23.95 15.35 -19.26
CA LEU A 823 24.67 16.18 -20.21
C LEU A 823 26.13 16.30 -19.76
N GLN A 824 27.02 15.53 -20.39
CA GLN A 824 28.42 15.48 -20.02
C GLN A 824 29.25 16.60 -20.66
N TYR A 825 30.18 17.11 -19.87
CA TYR A 825 31.15 18.15 -20.21
C TYR A 825 32.47 17.81 -19.47
N GLY A 826 33.63 17.80 -20.13
CA GLY A 826 34.93 17.27 -19.63
C GLY A 826 35.12 15.72 -19.61
N ALA A 827 36.37 15.25 -19.62
CA ALA A 827 36.66 13.83 -19.41
C ALA A 827 36.79 13.51 -17.91
N ILE A 828 36.36 12.31 -17.50
CA ILE A 828 36.66 11.76 -16.16
C ILE A 828 37.93 10.91 -16.26
N PHE A 829 38.87 11.15 -15.35
CA PHE A 829 40.13 10.42 -15.25
C PHE A 829 40.11 9.51 -14.03
N LYS A 830 40.54 8.27 -14.21
CA LYS A 830 41.07 7.45 -13.11
C LYS A 830 42.56 7.33 -13.29
N TYR A 831 43.32 7.62 -12.24
CA TYR A 831 44.75 7.41 -12.19
C TYR A 831 45.04 6.11 -11.47
N GLU A 832 45.70 5.17 -12.15
CA GLU A 832 46.21 3.95 -11.55
C GLU A 832 47.72 4.09 -11.37
N ASN A 833 48.18 4.10 -10.12
CA ASN A 833 49.59 4.06 -9.80
C ASN A 833 50.04 2.61 -9.80
N MET A 834 50.92 2.25 -10.73
CA MET A 834 51.55 0.93 -10.81
C MET A 834 53.05 1.05 -10.60
N THR A 835 53.61 0.17 -9.79
CA THR A 835 55.06 -0.03 -9.72
C THR A 835 55.49 -0.85 -10.93
N HIS A 836 56.51 -0.39 -11.68
CA HIS A 836 56.96 -1.13 -12.85
C HIS A 836 57.60 -2.47 -12.39
N PRO A 837 57.14 -3.64 -12.88
CA PRO A 837 57.50 -4.94 -12.29
C PRO A 837 58.98 -5.33 -12.45
N VAL A 838 59.74 -4.60 -13.28
CA VAL A 838 61.15 -4.90 -13.60
C VAL A 838 62.09 -3.72 -13.35
N ASP A 839 61.56 -2.53 -13.10
CA ASP A 839 62.38 -1.29 -13.04
C ASP A 839 61.93 -0.46 -11.84
N THR A 840 62.57 -0.70 -10.69
CA THR A 840 62.18 -0.15 -9.39
C THR A 840 62.39 1.36 -9.27
N ASN A 841 63.01 1.98 -10.28
CA ASN A 841 63.37 3.40 -10.26
C ASN A 841 62.27 4.31 -10.84
N TYR A 842 61.09 3.77 -11.20
CA TYR A 842 59.98 4.56 -11.77
C TYR A 842 58.60 4.13 -11.25
N PHE A 843 57.71 5.11 -11.05
CA PHE A 843 56.26 4.89 -10.96
C PHE A 843 55.62 5.05 -12.33
N ILE A 844 54.61 4.24 -12.62
CA ILE A 844 53.75 4.41 -13.79
C ILE A 844 52.42 4.95 -13.29
N THR A 845 52.04 6.16 -13.69
CA THR A 845 50.65 6.60 -13.56
C THR A 845 49.95 6.36 -14.89
N LYS A 846 48.88 5.58 -14.88
CA LYS A 846 48.05 5.33 -16.07
C LYS A 846 46.76 6.13 -15.95
N VAL A 847 46.42 6.83 -17.02
CA VAL A 847 45.11 7.46 -17.18
C VAL A 847 44.18 6.45 -17.84
N VAL A 848 43.09 6.11 -17.13
CA VAL A 848 41.97 5.38 -17.71
C VAL A 848 40.85 6.38 -17.99
N PRO A 849 40.72 6.84 -19.24
CA PRO A 849 39.70 7.81 -19.60
C PRO A 849 38.33 7.12 -19.72
N ASN A 850 37.27 7.85 -19.38
CA ASN A 850 35.89 7.39 -19.66
C ASN A 850 35.42 7.68 -21.10
N LEU A 851 36.33 8.05 -22.01
CA LEU A 851 36.03 8.45 -23.39
C LEU A 851 36.79 7.56 -24.39
N PRO A 852 36.09 6.68 -25.14
CA PRO A 852 36.70 5.90 -26.22
C PRO A 852 37.24 6.82 -27.33
N GLY A 853 38.54 6.72 -27.66
CA GLY A 853 39.14 7.44 -28.79
C GLY A 853 39.64 8.86 -28.54
N ALA A 854 39.58 9.38 -27.30
CA ALA A 854 40.28 10.62 -26.96
C ALA A 854 41.81 10.41 -26.97
N LEU A 855 42.56 11.44 -27.36
CA LEU A 855 44.02 11.39 -27.43
C LEU A 855 44.62 12.12 -26.24
N TYR A 856 45.62 11.51 -25.60
CA TYR A 856 46.27 12.04 -24.41
C TYR A 856 47.72 12.41 -24.70
N SER A 857 48.18 13.46 -24.05
CA SER A 857 49.58 13.83 -24.03
C SER A 857 49.96 14.34 -22.65
N TRP A 858 51.20 14.04 -22.27
CA TRP A 858 51.76 14.46 -21.00
C TRP A 858 52.80 15.54 -21.24
N LYS A 859 52.91 16.49 -20.30
CA LYS A 859 53.97 17.48 -20.26
C LYS A 859 54.60 17.44 -18.87
N ALA A 860 55.90 17.18 -18.81
CA ALA A 860 56.69 17.26 -17.59
C ALA A 860 57.33 18.65 -17.47
N ASP A 861 57.42 19.18 -16.25
CA ASP A 861 58.31 20.28 -15.89
C ASP A 861 57.99 21.62 -16.59
N ALA A 862 56.77 22.12 -16.42
CA ALA A 862 56.35 23.38 -17.02
C ALA A 862 55.68 24.32 -16.01
N SER A 863 56.07 25.59 -16.02
CA SER A 863 55.35 26.66 -15.30
C SER A 863 53.99 27.01 -15.91
N SER A 864 53.68 26.45 -17.09
CA SER A 864 52.43 26.73 -17.81
C SER A 864 51.92 25.52 -18.58
N PRO A 865 50.60 25.27 -18.53
CA PRO A 865 49.93 24.24 -19.31
C PRO A 865 49.78 24.60 -20.80
N TRP A 866 50.37 25.68 -21.33
CA TRP A 866 50.15 26.21 -22.71
C TRP A 866 51.39 26.24 -23.65
N GLY A 867 52.40 25.37 -23.46
CA GLY A 867 53.57 25.25 -24.38
C GLY A 867 53.47 24.14 -25.46
N PRO A 868 54.52 23.94 -26.29
CA PRO A 868 54.58 22.87 -27.29
C PRO A 868 54.42 21.48 -26.66
N LEU A 869 53.74 20.57 -27.34
CA LEU A 869 53.59 19.17 -26.93
C LEU A 869 54.94 18.44 -27.02
N LEU A 870 55.21 17.49 -26.13
CA LEU A 870 56.30 16.54 -26.32
C LEU A 870 55.98 15.73 -27.59
N SER A 871 56.78 15.89 -28.64
CA SER A 871 56.61 15.15 -29.87
C SER A 871 56.90 13.66 -29.62
N GLY A 872 55.96 12.79 -30.02
CA GLY A 872 56.23 11.35 -30.18
C GLY A 872 55.66 10.38 -29.13
N TYR A 873 54.82 10.80 -28.18
CA TYR A 873 54.31 9.87 -27.15
C TYR A 873 52.79 9.97 -26.96
N GLN A 874 52.03 9.26 -27.79
CA GLN A 874 50.68 8.78 -27.45
C GLN A 874 50.85 7.62 -26.45
N ARG A 875 50.81 7.88 -25.15
CA ARG A 875 50.80 6.82 -24.14
C ARG A 875 49.75 7.13 -23.07
N ASP A 876 48.90 6.16 -22.80
CA ASP A 876 47.90 6.20 -21.72
C ASP A 876 48.56 6.18 -20.33
N TYR A 877 49.89 6.15 -20.26
CA TYR A 877 50.67 6.12 -19.03
C TYR A 877 51.90 7.02 -19.10
N LEU A 878 52.29 7.55 -17.93
CA LEU A 878 53.47 8.38 -17.71
C LEU A 878 54.41 7.68 -16.71
N LYS A 879 55.70 7.57 -17.08
CA LYS A 879 56.76 7.07 -16.17
C LYS A 879 57.37 8.24 -15.40
N ILE A 880 57.37 8.16 -14.07
CA ILE A 880 57.91 9.18 -13.16
C ILE A 880 59.10 8.59 -12.41
N PRO A 881 60.34 9.12 -12.55
CA PRO A 881 61.51 8.62 -11.83
C PRO A 881 61.40 8.82 -10.32
N TYR A 882 61.89 7.86 -9.54
CA TYR A 882 61.86 7.84 -8.07
C TYR A 882 62.60 9.02 -7.42
N ASP A 883 63.66 9.51 -8.08
CA ASP A 883 64.59 10.50 -7.53
C ASP A 883 64.37 11.91 -8.09
N ALA A 884 63.27 12.15 -8.79
CA ALA A 884 63.02 13.45 -9.40
C ALA A 884 62.62 14.50 -8.34
N PRO A 885 63.19 15.72 -8.33
CA PRO A 885 62.67 16.82 -7.51
C PRO A 885 61.20 17.10 -7.86
N THR A 886 60.44 17.73 -6.95
CA THR A 886 59.01 18.05 -7.13
C THR A 886 58.76 18.69 -8.50
N LYS A 887 58.28 17.89 -9.45
CA LYS A 887 57.96 18.33 -10.82
C LYS A 887 56.46 18.31 -11.01
N TYR A 888 55.96 19.33 -11.71
CA TYR A 888 54.57 19.38 -12.12
C TYR A 888 54.40 18.67 -13.46
N TYR A 889 53.47 17.74 -13.50
CA TYR A 889 53.08 17.02 -14.71
C TYR A 889 51.68 17.44 -15.10
N TYR A 890 51.49 17.82 -16.37
CA TYR A 890 50.20 18.20 -16.92
C TYR A 890 49.75 17.15 -17.94
N THR A 891 48.50 16.72 -17.82
CA THR A 891 47.80 15.93 -18.83
C THR A 891 46.96 16.87 -19.69
N ARG A 892 47.06 16.71 -21.02
CA ARG A 892 46.16 17.34 -21.98
C ARG A 892 45.40 16.28 -22.74
N ILE A 893 44.10 16.52 -22.90
CA ILE A 893 43.27 15.72 -23.80
C ILE A 893 43.00 16.52 -25.06
N TYR A 894 43.16 15.86 -26.19
CA TYR A 894 42.54 16.26 -27.42
C TYR A 894 41.30 15.38 -27.63
N ILE A 895 40.13 16.03 -27.64
CA ILE A 895 38.87 15.40 -28.02
C ILE A 895 38.64 15.74 -29.50
N PRO A 896 38.80 14.78 -30.43
CA PRO A 896 38.71 15.05 -31.87
C PRO A 896 37.41 15.76 -32.26
N GLU A 897 36.31 15.40 -31.61
CA GLU A 897 34.96 15.94 -31.83
C GLU A 897 34.83 17.42 -31.46
N CYS A 898 35.65 17.91 -30.53
CA CYS A 898 35.62 19.30 -30.06
C CYS A 898 36.68 20.19 -30.71
N SER A 899 37.57 19.64 -31.56
CA SER A 899 38.68 20.35 -32.20
C SER A 899 39.50 21.24 -31.25
N SER A 900 39.53 20.91 -29.95
CA SER A 900 40.10 21.73 -28.90
C SER A 900 40.90 20.87 -27.91
N LEU A 901 41.98 21.46 -27.39
CA LEU A 901 42.79 20.90 -26.31
C LEU A 901 42.19 21.36 -24.98
N ILE A 902 41.79 20.41 -24.13
CA ILE A 902 41.32 20.72 -22.78
C ILE A 902 42.47 20.35 -21.82
N PRO A 903 43.07 21.32 -21.09
CA PRO A 903 43.97 21.02 -19.99
C PRO A 903 43.12 20.51 -18.82
N VAL A 904 43.47 19.35 -18.24
CA VAL A 904 42.56 18.72 -17.27
C VAL A 904 43.09 18.67 -15.86
N GLU A 905 44.40 18.51 -15.62
CA GLU A 905 44.89 18.47 -14.24
C GLU A 905 46.41 18.68 -14.12
N GLN A 906 46.82 19.26 -12.99
CA GLN A 906 48.19 19.39 -12.53
C GLN A 906 48.45 18.28 -11.50
N LEU A 907 49.36 17.36 -11.78
CA LEU A 907 49.87 16.40 -10.81
C LEU A 907 51.15 16.95 -10.18
N THR A 908 51.18 17.01 -8.85
CA THR A 908 52.37 17.34 -8.07
C THR A 908 52.96 16.04 -7.53
N GLY A 909 54.18 15.68 -7.94
CA GLY A 909 54.88 14.55 -7.32
C GLY A 909 55.57 14.99 -6.03
N GLU A 910 54.95 14.81 -4.86
CA GLU A 910 55.62 14.95 -3.56
C GLU A 910 55.96 13.56 -2.98
N TYR A 911 57.23 13.38 -2.60
CA TYR A 911 57.72 12.14 -2.00
C TYR A 911 57.63 12.19 -0.46
N GLY A 912 56.64 11.50 0.11
CA GLY A 912 56.58 11.19 1.54
C GLY A 912 56.96 9.73 1.79
N ARG A 913 58.00 9.47 2.58
CA ARG A 913 58.43 8.12 3.00
C ARG A 913 57.29 7.38 3.72
N HIS A 914 56.64 6.43 3.06
CA HIS A 914 55.88 5.39 3.75
C HIS A 914 56.33 4.03 3.23
N GLY A 915 57.12 3.33 4.06
CA GLY A 915 57.53 1.97 3.82
C GLY A 915 56.36 1.01 3.99
N PHE A 916 56.28 -0.01 3.14
CA PHE A 916 55.44 -1.18 3.36
C PHE A 916 56.32 -2.42 3.39
N GLU A 917 56.29 -3.13 4.52
CA GLU A 917 56.78 -4.49 4.66
C GLU A 917 55.91 -5.46 3.84
N TYR A 918 56.59 -6.35 3.13
CA TYR A 918 55.98 -7.45 2.39
C TYR A 918 55.78 -8.63 3.35
N SER A 919 54.53 -9.02 3.61
CA SER A 919 54.23 -10.37 4.13
C SER A 919 53.37 -11.09 3.10
N GLY A 920 53.91 -12.21 2.59
CA GLY A 920 53.30 -13.00 1.54
C GLY A 920 52.13 -13.85 2.04
N GLY A 921 51.15 -14.09 1.16
CA GLY A 921 50.09 -15.07 1.36
C GLY A 921 48.75 -14.64 0.78
N GLY A 922 48.48 -15.07 -0.45
CA GLY A 922 47.26 -14.97 -1.26
C GLY A 922 45.94 -14.44 -0.67
N GLU A 923 45.41 -13.37 -1.28
CA GLU A 923 44.08 -13.32 -1.92
C GLU A 923 43.96 -12.04 -2.78
N VAL A 924 43.39 -12.15 -3.98
CA VAL A 924 43.04 -11.00 -4.82
C VAL A 924 41.76 -10.38 -4.26
N ARG A 925 41.83 -9.13 -3.81
CA ARG A 925 40.68 -8.23 -3.67
C ARG A 925 40.95 -6.94 -4.46
N MET A 926 40.17 -6.73 -5.52
CA MET A 926 39.88 -5.39 -6.00
C MET A 926 38.68 -4.89 -5.20
N ASP A 927 38.91 -3.86 -4.39
CA ASP A 927 38.01 -2.72 -4.31
C ASP A 927 38.78 -1.55 -3.68
N THR A 928 38.73 -0.43 -4.41
CA THR A 928 39.22 0.93 -4.12
C THR A 928 39.87 1.17 -2.76
N ILE A 929 41.19 1.35 -2.77
CA ILE A 929 41.92 2.05 -1.71
C ILE A 929 42.83 3.08 -2.36
N LEU A 930 42.55 4.37 -2.09
CA LEU A 930 43.47 5.24 -1.36
C LEU A 930 42.61 6.21 -0.54
N GLU A 931 42.60 6.08 0.79
CA GLU A 931 42.60 7.29 1.63
C GLU A 931 43.96 7.99 1.41
N PRO A 932 44.02 9.32 1.25
CA PRO A 932 44.19 10.22 2.42
C PRO A 932 43.66 11.67 2.25
N ALA A 933 43.63 12.42 3.35
CA ALA A 933 43.72 13.89 3.51
C ALA A 933 42.97 14.83 2.52
N SER A 934 41.99 15.56 3.07
CA SER A 934 41.16 16.61 2.46
C SER A 934 40.22 16.14 1.33
N ILE A 935 39.22 15.34 1.69
CA ILE A 935 37.97 15.33 0.93
C ILE A 935 37.42 16.77 0.98
N ARG A 936 37.47 17.49 -0.14
CA ARG A 936 36.75 18.76 -0.32
C ARG A 936 35.25 18.48 -0.35
N SER A 937 34.67 18.28 0.82
CA SER A 937 33.25 18.02 0.97
C SER A 937 32.63 19.11 1.81
N PHE A 938 31.74 19.89 1.20
CA PHE A 938 30.67 20.54 1.95
C PHE A 938 29.96 19.46 2.76
N ARG A 939 29.94 19.61 4.08
CA ARG A 939 29.27 18.64 4.94
C ARG A 939 27.89 19.19 5.24
N LEU A 940 26.87 18.54 4.70
CA LEU A 940 25.51 18.82 5.10
C LEU A 940 25.22 18.03 6.37
N VAL A 941 24.92 18.74 7.45
CA VAL A 941 24.48 18.13 8.70
C VAL A 941 22.99 18.45 8.85
N PRO A 942 22.08 17.45 8.72
CA PRO A 942 20.73 17.64 9.21
C PRO A 942 20.85 17.86 10.72
N ASN A 943 20.53 19.06 11.21
CA ASN A 943 20.61 19.34 12.64
C ASN A 943 19.47 18.57 13.34
N PRO A 944 19.76 17.56 14.19
CA PRO A 944 18.71 16.74 14.80
C PRO A 944 17.94 17.48 15.90
N THR A 945 18.35 18.71 16.25
CA THR A 945 17.80 19.51 17.35
C THR A 945 17.25 20.89 16.94
N ALA A 946 17.52 21.34 15.72
CA ALA A 946 16.95 22.55 15.13
C ALA A 946 16.53 22.24 13.70
N GLN A 947 15.33 22.62 13.29
CA GLN A 947 14.74 22.17 12.02
C GLN A 947 15.61 22.47 10.79
N ASP A 948 16.51 23.45 10.83
CA ASP A 948 17.31 23.92 9.70
C ASP A 948 18.47 22.98 9.31
N TRP A 949 18.77 22.89 8.01
CA TRP A 949 19.97 22.19 7.55
C TRP A 949 21.19 23.08 7.67
N GLU A 950 22.30 22.52 8.13
CA GLU A 950 23.58 23.22 8.20
C GLU A 950 24.48 22.73 7.07
N VAL A 951 24.78 23.61 6.13
CA VAL A 951 25.84 23.41 5.15
C VAL A 951 27.13 23.90 5.79
N ILE A 952 27.95 22.97 6.25
CA ILE A 952 29.29 23.28 6.75
C ILE A 952 30.19 23.50 5.55
N ILE A 953 30.71 24.72 5.47
CA ILE A 953 31.59 25.20 4.43
C ILE A 953 33.02 24.86 4.85
N PRO A 954 33.82 24.24 3.97
CA PRO A 954 35.23 24.03 4.25
C PRO A 954 35.93 25.37 4.55
N GLU A 955 36.88 25.37 5.48
CA GLU A 955 37.61 26.57 5.95
C GLU A 955 38.20 27.40 4.79
N GLU A 956 38.59 26.75 3.71
CA GLU A 956 39.10 27.35 2.47
C GLU A 956 38.06 28.19 1.67
N PHE A 957 36.76 28.01 1.91
CA PHE A 957 35.66 28.78 1.29
C PHE A 957 34.90 29.62 2.32
N ALA A 958 35.36 29.69 3.58
CA ALA A 958 34.65 30.37 4.66
C ALA A 958 34.52 31.89 4.42
N ASP A 959 35.49 32.48 3.72
CA ASP A 959 35.52 33.90 3.37
C ASP A 959 34.91 34.22 1.99
N ASP A 960 34.44 33.22 1.24
CA ASP A 960 33.87 33.42 -0.10
C ASP A 960 32.39 33.81 -0.07
N ASP A 961 31.97 34.54 -1.11
CA ASP A 961 30.55 34.75 -1.41
C ASP A 961 29.92 33.43 -1.86
N LEU A 962 28.98 32.93 -1.06
CA LEU A 962 28.29 31.69 -1.29
C LEU A 962 26.88 31.95 -1.81
N THR A 963 26.54 31.34 -2.94
CA THR A 963 25.16 31.27 -3.43
C THR A 963 24.69 29.83 -3.42
N ILE A 964 23.60 29.56 -2.71
CA ILE A 964 22.99 28.23 -2.61
C ILE A 964 21.66 28.26 -3.34
N HIS A 965 21.48 27.40 -4.33
CA HIS A 965 20.22 27.16 -5.01
C HIS A 965 19.65 25.79 -4.62
N ILE A 966 18.36 25.76 -4.32
CA ILE A 966 17.67 24.55 -3.87
C ILE A 966 16.61 24.22 -4.91
N TYR A 967 16.65 22.99 -5.42
CA TYR A 967 15.69 22.47 -6.38
C TYR A 967 15.02 21.23 -5.79
N SER A 968 13.71 21.12 -5.96
CA SER A 968 13.00 19.87 -5.68
C SER A 968 13.42 18.78 -6.68
N MET A 969 13.14 17.50 -6.39
CA MET A 969 13.46 16.40 -7.34
C MET A 969 12.69 16.47 -8.67
N ASP A 970 11.56 17.19 -8.75
CA ASP A 970 10.91 17.55 -10.03
C ASP A 970 11.50 18.82 -10.67
N GLY A 971 12.71 19.19 -10.21
CA GLY A 971 13.57 20.30 -10.63
C GLY A 971 12.91 21.68 -10.61
N ARG A 972 11.87 21.90 -9.79
CA ARG A 972 11.37 23.25 -9.49
C ARG A 972 12.30 23.91 -8.49
N LYS A 973 12.63 25.19 -8.69
CA LYS A 973 13.45 25.96 -7.75
C LYS A 973 12.66 26.18 -6.46
N ALA A 974 13.08 25.52 -5.38
CA ALA A 974 12.45 25.57 -4.06
C ALA A 974 12.98 26.73 -3.20
N GLY A 975 14.19 27.23 -3.48
CA GLY A 975 14.74 28.35 -2.73
C GLY A 975 16.11 28.82 -3.24
N SER A 976 16.57 29.95 -2.71
CA SER A 976 17.95 30.40 -2.86
C SER A 976 18.41 31.18 -1.63
N LEU A 977 19.66 31.00 -1.25
CA LEU A 977 20.30 31.67 -0.13
C LEU A 977 21.62 32.27 -0.60
N GLN A 978 21.97 33.43 -0.06
CA GLN A 978 23.30 34.00 -0.19
C GLN A 978 23.90 34.12 1.21
N SER A 979 25.18 33.74 1.35
CA SER A 979 25.94 33.86 2.59
C SER A 979 27.31 34.47 2.26
N GLN A 980 27.85 35.27 3.16
CA GLN A 980 29.22 35.78 3.09
C GLN A 980 29.90 35.51 4.43
N GLY A 981 31.14 35.01 4.42
CA GLY A 981 31.99 35.04 5.61
C GLY A 981 31.50 34.15 6.76
N THR A 982 31.03 32.92 6.49
CA THR A 982 30.59 31.99 7.53
C THR A 982 31.15 30.59 7.29
N GLU A 983 31.44 29.82 8.33
CA GLU A 983 31.81 28.39 8.21
C GLU A 983 30.57 27.49 8.09
N VAL A 984 29.38 28.04 8.34
CA VAL A 984 28.10 27.32 8.29
C VAL A 984 27.04 28.21 7.64
N VAL A 985 26.36 27.71 6.61
CA VAL A 985 25.11 28.31 6.10
C VAL A 985 23.93 27.50 6.61
N ARG A 986 23.00 28.17 7.26
CA ARG A 986 21.72 27.57 7.65
C ARG A 986 20.72 27.71 6.52
N ILE A 987 20.18 26.57 6.11
CA ILE A 987 19.05 26.49 5.19
C ILE A 987 17.80 26.32 6.04
N PRO A 988 16.92 27.34 6.12
CA PRO A 988 15.73 27.26 6.94
C PRO A 988 14.80 26.16 6.45
N ALA A 989 14.65 25.08 7.22
CA ALA A 989 13.81 23.97 6.77
C ALA A 989 12.32 24.30 6.87
N ALA A 990 11.94 25.25 7.72
CA ALA A 990 10.57 25.77 7.78
C ALA A 990 10.07 26.33 6.43
N HIS A 991 10.98 26.67 5.53
CA HIS A 991 10.67 27.22 4.20
C HIS A 991 10.71 26.18 3.08
N LEU A 992 11.10 24.93 3.38
CA LEU A 992 11.16 23.83 2.43
C LEU A 992 10.08 22.79 2.76
N LEU A 993 9.44 22.25 1.72
CA LEU A 993 8.38 21.25 1.85
C LEU A 993 8.98 19.84 2.04
N PRO A 994 8.46 18.96 2.90
CA PRO A 994 9.04 17.62 3.09
C PRO A 994 9.27 16.88 1.75
N GLY A 995 10.51 16.52 1.45
CA GLY A 995 10.85 16.01 0.14
C GLY A 995 12.35 15.81 -0.07
N ASN A 996 12.67 15.24 -1.23
CA ASN A 996 14.05 15.13 -1.67
C ASN A 996 14.45 16.39 -2.45
N TYR A 997 15.67 16.86 -2.23
CA TYR A 997 16.19 18.08 -2.83
C TYR A 997 17.56 17.88 -3.49
N ILE A 998 17.78 18.68 -4.52
CA ILE A 998 19.08 18.92 -5.14
C ILE A 998 19.55 20.29 -4.67
N ILE A 999 20.70 20.31 -3.99
CA ILE A 999 21.33 21.57 -3.56
C ILE A 999 22.51 21.85 -4.47
N GLU A 1000 22.53 23.06 -5.01
CA GLU A 1000 23.62 23.63 -5.77
C GLU A 1000 24.28 24.71 -4.91
N ILE A 1001 25.58 24.59 -4.66
CA ILE A 1001 26.37 25.57 -3.89
C ILE A 1001 27.41 26.17 -4.83
N ILE A 1002 27.49 27.50 -4.86
CA ILE A 1002 28.45 28.28 -5.64
C ILE A 1002 29.31 29.03 -4.64
N ALA A 1003 30.60 28.71 -4.58
CA ALA A 1003 31.59 29.32 -3.69
C ALA A 1003 32.68 29.96 -4.55
N GLY A 1004 32.69 31.29 -4.65
CA GLY A 1004 33.61 31.99 -5.57
C GLY A 1004 33.44 31.51 -7.03
N ARG A 1005 34.44 30.80 -7.57
CA ARG A 1005 34.40 30.19 -8.92
C ARG A 1005 34.07 28.70 -8.92
N GLU A 1006 33.98 28.08 -7.76
CA GLU A 1006 33.75 26.64 -7.61
C GLU A 1006 32.27 26.34 -7.36
N LYS A 1007 31.83 25.18 -7.84
CA LYS A 1007 30.41 24.87 -7.91
C LYS A 1007 30.14 23.41 -7.60
N PHE A 1008 29.34 23.17 -6.57
CA PHE A 1008 29.09 21.87 -5.96
C PHE A 1008 27.62 21.49 -6.09
N VAL A 1009 27.33 20.20 -6.24
CA VAL A 1009 25.95 19.67 -6.33
C VAL A 1009 25.80 18.48 -5.40
N LEU A 1010 24.88 18.59 -4.45
CA LEU A 1010 24.51 17.53 -3.52
C LEU A 1010 23.17 16.92 -3.96
N ARG A 1011 23.08 15.58 -3.97
CA ARG A 1011 21.89 14.83 -4.40
C ARG A 1011 21.36 13.94 -3.28
N GLY A 1012 20.04 13.71 -3.28
CA GLY A 1012 19.39 12.71 -2.42
C GLY A 1012 19.11 13.16 -0.99
N LEU A 1013 18.98 14.48 -0.77
CA LEU A 1013 18.80 15.04 0.56
C LEU A 1013 17.33 15.00 0.94
N LYS A 1014 17.00 14.19 1.95
CA LYS A 1014 15.65 14.00 2.46
C LYS A 1014 15.41 14.95 3.64
N GLN A 1015 14.41 15.83 3.51
CA GLN A 1015 13.90 16.63 4.63
C GLN A 1015 13.13 15.76 5.62
#